data_AF-A0A5A7NI89-F1
#
_entry.id   AF-A0A5A7NI89-F1
#
_cell.length_a   1.000
_cell.length_b   1.000
_cell.length_c   1.000
_cell.angle_alpha   90.00
_cell.angle_beta   90.00
_cell.angle_gamma   90.00
#
_symmetry.space_group_name_H-M   'P 1'
#
loop_
_entity.id
_entity.type
_entity.pdbx_description
1 polymer ?
#
loop_
_entity_poly.entity_id
_entity_poly.type
_entity_poly.pdbx_seq_one_letter_code
_entity_poly.pdbx_strand_id
1 'polypeptide(L)'
;MVPALEGVIKTGGQNGVKEIILGMPHRGRLNVLATVMQKPFRQIFHEFHGGAAHPEEVEGSGDVKYHLGTSSDRDFDGNEVHLSLSPNPSHLEAVDPVVLGKARAKQTQRMDAERGEVLSLLLHGDAAFAGQGLVAECLMLSGLRGYRTGGTVHFIVNNQIGFTTSPSYSRSSPYPSDVAKMVQSPIFHVNGDDPEAVVFACKVATEFRQAFKKDVVVDMFCYRRFGHNEADEPAFTQPLMYAAIKKHTSVTQVYAKRLEAEGVVTADEVAAWIDEFHTMLEEEFEAGKNHKPNKADWLEGRWTGFSQPEATNQARRAETGVDVATLREVGSVLTTIPDSFNPHRTLRRILDAKDQMIEQGTGLDWATGEALAYGTLLSEGYHVRLSGQDSGRGTFSQRHAVWVDQKTEERYIPLDMVKKGAHFEVLDSPLSEAGVLGFEYGYSLAEPMALVLWEAQFGDFANGAQVIIDQFIASGEAKWLRMSGLVMLLPHGYEGQGPEHSSARLERYLQLCAEDNMQVANCTTPASYFHILRRQMHRKFRKPLIIMTPKSLLRHKRATSSLADMGPGSQFHRVLRDDAETKPGTTLALNSDKDIKRVILCSGKVYYDLVDEREAREQTDSYILRVEQLYPFPHETMVAELKRFKNAKSIVWCQEEPKNMGAWTFIEPHLEAAMQKPIAPMPARIMLDDGPQRLRQPVWPRAMPKNRRPFSIRRSPHSVCLYRHHLILPSKAARVEIRSTIRWPRKFASPALVSPSPKPPSPSG
;
A
#
# COMPACT_ATOMS: atom_id res chain seq x y z
N MET A 1 26.48 -12.82 -6.29
CA MET A 1 25.16 -12.19 -6.55
C MET A 1 24.90 -11.96 -8.03
N VAL A 2 25.61 -11.07 -8.73
CA VAL A 2 25.33 -10.75 -10.16
C VAL A 2 25.17 -11.99 -11.07
N PRO A 3 26.16 -12.92 -11.15
CA PRO A 3 26.01 -14.11 -11.99
C PRO A 3 24.85 -15.03 -11.53
N ALA A 4 24.52 -14.99 -10.24
CA ALA A 4 23.43 -15.76 -9.67
C ALA A 4 22.06 -15.29 -10.17
N LEU A 5 21.86 -13.97 -10.23
CA LEU A 5 20.63 -13.37 -10.75
C LEU A 5 20.47 -13.62 -12.25
N GLU A 6 21.55 -13.54 -13.03
CA GLU A 6 21.53 -13.96 -14.44
C GLU A 6 21.20 -15.45 -14.58
N GLY A 7 21.71 -16.30 -13.67
CA GLY A 7 21.33 -17.70 -13.58
C GLY A 7 19.83 -17.92 -13.37
N VAL A 8 19.18 -17.11 -12.51
CA VAL A 8 17.71 -17.14 -12.33
C VAL A 8 17.00 -16.74 -13.63
N ILE A 9 17.43 -15.67 -14.30
CA ILE A 9 16.80 -15.19 -15.53
C ILE A 9 16.93 -16.22 -16.64
N LYS A 10 18.15 -16.72 -16.88
CA LYS A 10 18.45 -17.72 -17.89
C LYS A 10 17.68 -19.02 -17.65
N THR A 11 17.75 -19.56 -16.44
CA THR A 11 17.03 -20.80 -16.08
C THR A 11 15.52 -20.60 -16.15
N GLY A 12 15.02 -19.44 -15.71
CA GLY A 12 13.61 -19.09 -15.78
C GLY A 12 13.11 -19.06 -17.22
N GLY A 13 13.80 -18.33 -18.10
CA GLY A 13 13.47 -18.23 -19.52
C GLY A 13 13.43 -19.60 -20.21
N GLN A 14 14.43 -20.43 -19.97
CA GLN A 14 14.49 -21.82 -20.45
C GLN A 14 13.32 -22.69 -19.95
N ASN A 15 12.71 -22.32 -18.81
CA ASN A 15 11.56 -23.01 -18.22
C ASN A 15 10.24 -22.23 -18.39
N GLY A 16 10.16 -21.35 -19.40
CA GLY A 16 8.92 -20.70 -19.83
C GLY A 16 8.58 -19.38 -19.12
N VAL A 17 9.42 -18.88 -18.22
CA VAL A 17 9.23 -17.54 -17.64
C VAL A 17 9.38 -16.49 -18.75
N LYS A 18 8.43 -15.57 -18.82
CA LYS A 18 8.38 -14.44 -19.75
C LYS A 18 8.64 -13.11 -19.07
N GLU A 19 8.36 -13.01 -17.77
CA GLU A 19 8.49 -11.78 -17.02
C GLU A 19 8.94 -12.04 -15.58
N ILE A 20 9.92 -11.27 -15.10
CA ILE A 20 10.41 -11.31 -13.73
C ILE A 20 10.14 -9.96 -13.05
N ILE A 21 9.35 -9.98 -11.99
CA ILE A 21 9.11 -8.81 -11.14
C ILE A 21 10.10 -8.84 -9.98
N LEU A 22 10.97 -7.83 -9.93
CA LEU A 22 12.09 -7.76 -9.00
C LEU A 22 11.81 -6.77 -7.86
N GLY A 23 12.09 -7.18 -6.63
CA GLY A 23 12.21 -6.30 -5.46
C GLY A 23 13.58 -6.44 -4.84
N MET A 24 14.22 -5.33 -4.46
CA MET A 24 15.53 -5.39 -3.80
C MET A 24 15.81 -4.17 -2.92
N PRO A 25 16.59 -4.33 -1.82
CA PRO A 25 17.04 -3.23 -0.99
C PRO A 25 18.25 -2.51 -1.63
N HIS A 26 18.96 -1.72 -0.84
CA HIS A 26 20.12 -0.92 -1.25
C HIS A 26 21.37 -1.76 -1.63
N ARG A 27 21.54 -2.96 -1.05
CA ARG A 27 22.80 -3.72 -1.14
C ARG A 27 23.06 -4.20 -2.58
N GLY A 28 24.11 -3.67 -3.21
CA GLY A 28 24.52 -4.02 -4.57
C GLY A 28 23.53 -3.56 -5.65
N ARG A 29 22.63 -2.61 -5.33
CA ARG A 29 21.59 -2.17 -6.26
C ARG A 29 22.12 -1.52 -7.53
N LEU A 30 23.17 -0.69 -7.43
CA LEU A 30 23.79 -0.10 -8.60
C LEU A 30 24.39 -1.17 -9.52
N ASN A 31 24.98 -2.23 -8.96
CA ASN A 31 25.50 -3.36 -9.74
C ASN A 31 24.36 -4.10 -10.45
N VAL A 32 23.22 -4.32 -9.78
CA VAL A 32 22.03 -4.94 -10.40
C VAL A 32 21.44 -4.05 -11.48
N LEU A 33 21.31 -2.74 -11.24
CA LEU A 33 20.83 -1.79 -12.24
C LEU A 33 21.72 -1.81 -13.50
N ALA A 34 23.04 -1.68 -13.34
CA ALA A 34 23.96 -1.62 -14.46
C ALA A 34 24.09 -2.96 -15.19
N THR A 35 24.25 -4.07 -14.45
CA THR A 35 24.67 -5.35 -15.04
C THR A 35 23.49 -6.26 -15.38
N VAL A 36 22.49 -6.31 -14.49
CA VAL A 36 21.33 -7.20 -14.66
C VAL A 36 20.24 -6.49 -15.44
N MET A 37 19.86 -5.28 -15.03
CA MET A 37 18.85 -4.48 -15.70
C MET A 37 19.38 -3.73 -16.93
N GLN A 38 20.70 -3.75 -17.21
CA GLN A 38 21.34 -3.05 -18.34
C GLN A 38 21.06 -1.54 -18.40
N LYS A 39 20.87 -0.90 -17.23
CA LYS A 39 20.81 0.56 -17.16
C LYS A 39 22.19 1.14 -17.57
N PRO A 40 22.26 2.04 -18.57
CA PRO A 40 23.55 2.56 -19.04
C PRO A 40 24.35 3.25 -17.93
N PHE A 41 25.67 2.99 -17.87
CA PHE A 41 26.56 3.58 -16.88
C PHE A 41 26.57 5.11 -16.97
N ARG A 42 26.61 5.71 -18.17
CA ARG A 42 26.50 7.16 -18.36
C ARG A 42 25.27 7.78 -17.68
N GLN A 43 24.13 7.08 -17.67
CA GLN A 43 22.92 7.55 -17.02
C GLN A 43 23.08 7.50 -15.49
N ILE A 44 23.65 6.42 -14.97
CA ILE A 44 23.96 6.30 -13.54
C ILE A 44 24.95 7.41 -13.13
N PHE A 45 26.02 7.64 -13.87
CA PHE A 45 26.98 8.71 -13.58
C PHE A 45 26.36 10.12 -13.64
N HIS A 46 25.50 10.38 -14.63
CA HIS A 46 24.75 11.63 -14.74
C HIS A 46 23.92 11.90 -13.49
N GLU A 47 23.15 10.91 -13.04
CA GLU A 47 22.37 10.99 -11.80
C GLU A 47 23.30 11.26 -10.61
N PHE A 48 24.44 10.59 -10.51
CA PHE A 48 25.41 10.78 -9.43
C PHE A 48 26.04 12.19 -9.40
N HIS A 49 26.25 12.82 -10.56
CA HIS A 49 26.69 14.22 -10.69
C HIS A 49 25.62 15.27 -10.30
N GLY A 50 24.40 14.84 -9.97
CA GLY A 50 23.31 15.75 -9.61
C GLY A 50 22.38 16.08 -10.78
N GLY A 51 22.55 15.41 -11.92
CA GLY A 51 21.59 15.46 -13.02
C GLY A 51 20.25 14.85 -12.61
N ALA A 52 19.17 15.38 -13.19
CA ALA A 52 17.83 14.84 -12.97
C ALA A 52 17.73 13.44 -13.60
N ALA A 53 17.03 12.52 -12.94
CA ALA A 53 16.76 11.18 -13.48
C ALA A 53 15.65 11.19 -14.56
N HIS A 54 14.96 12.33 -14.71
CA HIS A 54 13.88 12.56 -15.66
C HIS A 54 14.14 13.85 -16.45
N PRO A 55 13.54 14.05 -17.63
CA PRO A 55 13.62 15.31 -18.36
C PRO A 55 13.18 16.49 -17.48
N GLU A 56 13.78 17.68 -17.66
CA GLU A 56 13.50 18.88 -16.84
C GLU A 56 12.03 19.32 -16.87
N GLU A 57 11.28 18.93 -17.90
CA GLU A 57 9.85 19.23 -18.07
C GLU A 57 8.93 18.36 -17.19
N VAL A 58 9.48 17.37 -16.46
CA VAL A 58 8.73 16.45 -15.62
C VAL A 58 8.70 16.93 -14.17
N GLU A 59 7.51 17.32 -13.70
CA GLU A 59 7.28 17.65 -12.30
C GLU A 59 7.22 16.38 -11.43
N GLY A 60 8.11 16.29 -10.44
CA GLY A 60 8.15 15.25 -9.41
C GLY A 60 9.26 15.55 -8.39
N SER A 61 9.06 15.19 -7.11
CA SER A 61 10.08 15.45 -6.07
C SER A 61 11.34 14.61 -6.26
N GLY A 62 11.22 13.52 -7.04
CA GLY A 62 12.23 12.47 -7.16
C GLY A 62 12.35 11.63 -5.88
N ASP A 63 13.24 10.66 -5.93
CA ASP A 63 13.71 9.87 -4.78
C ASP A 63 15.23 9.74 -4.89
N VAL A 64 15.90 9.24 -3.85
CA VAL A 64 17.33 8.95 -3.94
C VAL A 64 17.59 7.98 -5.10
N LYS A 65 18.72 8.17 -5.78
CA LYS A 65 19.03 7.65 -7.13
C LYS A 65 18.84 6.14 -7.28
N TYR A 66 19.06 5.39 -6.19
CA TYR A 66 18.91 3.94 -6.15
C TYR A 66 17.50 3.48 -5.76
N HIS A 67 16.49 4.31 -5.57
CA HIS A 67 15.11 3.87 -5.31
C HIS A 67 14.22 3.83 -6.55
N LEU A 68 14.68 4.39 -7.67
CA LEU A 68 13.92 4.39 -8.91
C LEU A 68 13.79 2.96 -9.45
N GLY A 69 12.59 2.64 -9.94
CA GLY A 69 12.32 1.41 -10.68
C GLY A 69 12.91 1.49 -12.09
N THR A 70 13.15 0.34 -12.70
CA THR A 70 13.62 0.25 -14.09
C THR A 70 13.04 -1.01 -14.73
N SER A 71 12.89 -1.01 -16.05
CA SER A 71 12.49 -2.19 -16.81
C SER A 71 13.41 -2.39 -17.99
N SER A 72 13.64 -3.64 -18.37
CA SER A 72 14.48 -4.01 -19.51
C SER A 72 14.17 -5.41 -19.97
N ASP A 73 14.41 -5.70 -21.23
CA ASP A 73 14.30 -7.04 -21.79
C ASP A 73 15.69 -7.69 -21.86
N ARG A 74 15.76 -8.98 -21.51
CA ARG A 74 17.00 -9.75 -21.54
C ARG A 74 16.81 -10.99 -22.39
N ASP A 75 17.68 -11.18 -23.37
CA ASP A 75 17.76 -12.41 -24.15
C ASP A 75 18.85 -13.34 -23.58
N PHE A 76 18.49 -14.60 -23.37
CA PHE A 76 19.45 -15.68 -23.10
C PHE A 76 19.09 -16.91 -23.94
N ASP A 77 20.01 -17.29 -24.82
CA ASP A 77 19.86 -18.45 -25.70
C ASP A 77 18.54 -18.40 -26.53
N GLY A 78 18.11 -17.21 -26.96
CA GLY A 78 16.86 -17.00 -27.71
C GLY A 78 15.58 -16.97 -26.84
N ASN A 79 15.73 -16.94 -25.51
CA ASN A 79 14.62 -16.73 -24.58
C ASN A 79 14.65 -15.28 -24.08
N GLU A 80 13.70 -14.49 -24.55
CA GLU A 80 13.49 -13.13 -24.09
C GLU A 80 12.66 -13.12 -22.79
N VAL A 81 13.17 -12.45 -21.76
CA VAL A 81 12.54 -12.28 -20.45
C VAL A 81 12.48 -10.80 -20.10
N HIS A 82 11.28 -10.28 -19.87
CA HIS A 82 11.07 -8.92 -19.41
C HIS A 82 11.38 -8.81 -17.91
N LEU A 83 12.25 -7.88 -17.52
CA LEU A 83 12.57 -7.59 -16.14
C LEU A 83 11.90 -6.29 -15.71
N SER A 84 11.27 -6.28 -14.54
CA SER A 84 10.67 -5.07 -13.98
C SER A 84 11.03 -4.92 -12.50
N LEU A 85 11.99 -4.03 -12.21
CA LEU A 85 12.40 -3.67 -10.86
C LEU A 85 11.45 -2.63 -10.28
N SER A 86 10.78 -3.00 -9.18
CA SER A 86 9.90 -2.09 -8.46
C SER A 86 10.68 -1.00 -7.72
N PRO A 87 10.21 0.26 -7.74
CA PRO A 87 10.72 1.28 -6.85
C PRO A 87 10.36 0.93 -5.40
N ASN A 88 11.17 1.39 -4.45
CA ASN A 88 10.95 1.10 -3.03
C ASN A 88 11.48 2.22 -2.13
N PRO A 89 10.89 2.43 -0.95
CA PRO A 89 11.45 3.31 0.07
C PRO A 89 12.62 2.64 0.79
N SER A 90 13.28 3.39 1.69
CA SER A 90 14.30 2.87 2.61
C SER A 90 13.76 1.88 3.64
N HIS A 91 12.44 1.79 3.82
CA HIS A 91 11.80 0.86 4.75
C HIS A 91 11.96 -0.55 4.17
N LEU A 92 12.92 -1.30 4.71
CA LEU A 92 13.31 -2.61 4.19
C LEU A 92 12.12 -3.57 4.19
N GLU A 93 12.08 -4.45 3.19
CA GLU A 93 11.03 -5.44 2.95
C GLU A 93 9.63 -4.86 2.64
N ALA A 94 9.41 -3.54 2.76
CA ALA A 94 8.13 -2.88 2.43
C ALA A 94 7.70 -3.04 0.96
N VAL A 95 8.65 -3.33 0.06
CA VAL A 95 8.40 -3.57 -1.36
C VAL A 95 7.95 -4.99 -1.67
N ASP A 96 8.20 -5.95 -0.78
CA ASP A 96 7.91 -7.37 -0.99
C ASP A 96 6.45 -7.61 -1.38
N PRO A 97 5.44 -7.15 -0.60
CA PRO A 97 4.05 -7.38 -0.99
C PRO A 97 3.68 -6.63 -2.27
N VAL A 98 4.28 -5.46 -2.54
CA VAL A 98 4.06 -4.69 -3.77
C VAL A 98 4.51 -5.47 -5.00
N VAL A 99 5.66 -6.15 -4.93
CA VAL A 99 6.16 -7.02 -6.00
C VAL A 99 5.23 -8.22 -6.21
N LEU A 100 4.78 -8.86 -5.13
CA LEU A 100 3.84 -9.99 -5.22
C LEU A 100 2.51 -9.57 -5.87
N GLY A 101 1.95 -8.43 -5.48
CA GLY A 101 0.74 -7.88 -6.06
C GLY A 101 0.88 -7.52 -7.53
N LYS A 102 2.00 -6.90 -7.90
CA LYS A 102 2.33 -6.57 -9.30
C LYS A 102 2.48 -7.84 -10.14
N ALA A 103 3.16 -8.86 -9.63
CA ALA A 103 3.28 -10.16 -10.30
C ALA A 103 1.92 -10.84 -10.48
N ARG A 104 1.05 -10.80 -9.47
CA ARG A 104 -0.30 -11.36 -9.55
C ARG A 104 -1.13 -10.68 -10.63
N ALA A 105 -1.09 -9.36 -10.73
CA ALA A 105 -1.78 -8.61 -11.79
C ALA A 105 -1.26 -9.01 -13.18
N LYS A 106 0.06 -9.15 -13.35
CA LYS A 106 0.68 -9.60 -14.61
C LYS A 106 0.25 -11.02 -14.99
N GLN A 107 0.13 -11.92 -14.01
CA GLN A 107 -0.41 -13.27 -14.24
C GLN A 107 -1.86 -13.22 -14.72
N THR A 108 -2.69 -12.36 -14.13
CA THR A 108 -4.06 -12.15 -14.60
C THR A 108 -4.08 -11.63 -16.04
N GLN A 109 -3.24 -10.64 -16.36
CA GLN A 109 -3.13 -10.08 -17.72
C GLN A 109 -2.72 -11.08 -18.79
N ARG A 110 -1.87 -12.06 -18.42
CA ARG A 110 -1.39 -13.13 -19.29
C ARG A 110 -2.30 -14.36 -19.30
N MET A 111 -3.35 -14.38 -18.47
CA MET A 111 -4.15 -15.58 -18.21
C MET A 111 -3.28 -16.77 -17.74
N ASP A 112 -2.21 -16.48 -17.00
CA ASP A 112 -1.22 -17.43 -16.50
C ASP A 112 -1.78 -18.22 -15.30
N ALA A 113 -2.74 -19.11 -15.58
CA ALA A 113 -3.42 -19.92 -14.59
C ALA A 113 -2.48 -20.87 -13.84
N GLU A 114 -1.44 -21.37 -14.51
CA GLU A 114 -0.39 -22.25 -13.96
C GLU A 114 0.70 -21.48 -13.21
N ARG A 115 0.76 -20.15 -13.36
CA ARG A 115 1.74 -19.27 -12.71
C ARG A 115 3.17 -19.65 -13.09
N GLY A 116 3.37 -19.95 -14.37
CA GLY A 116 4.66 -20.35 -14.94
C GLY A 116 5.37 -19.24 -15.70
N GLU A 117 4.64 -18.25 -16.19
CA GLU A 117 5.17 -17.21 -17.08
C GLU A 117 5.67 -15.98 -16.33
N VAL A 118 5.10 -15.68 -15.17
CA VAL A 118 5.53 -14.55 -14.33
C VAL A 118 6.18 -15.06 -13.05
N LEU A 119 7.43 -14.64 -12.80
CA LEU A 119 8.22 -15.00 -11.63
C LEU A 119 8.46 -13.79 -10.74
N SER A 120 8.25 -13.95 -9.43
CA SER A 120 8.67 -12.96 -8.43
C SER A 120 10.08 -13.30 -7.94
N LEU A 121 10.96 -12.30 -7.92
CA LEU A 121 12.33 -12.41 -7.40
C LEU A 121 12.53 -11.32 -6.35
N LEU A 122 12.74 -11.71 -5.10
CA LEU A 122 12.95 -10.80 -3.98
C LEU A 122 14.35 -10.95 -3.42
N LEU A 123 15.10 -9.86 -3.37
CA LEU A 123 16.40 -9.81 -2.72
C LEU A 123 16.24 -9.21 -1.34
N HIS A 124 16.97 -9.75 -0.37
CA HIS A 124 16.87 -9.33 1.03
C HIS A 124 18.24 -9.13 1.67
N GLY A 125 18.30 -8.34 2.74
CA GLY A 125 19.43 -8.34 3.67
C GLY A 125 19.18 -9.33 4.82
N ASP A 126 20.21 -9.98 5.36
CA ASP A 126 20.04 -11.00 6.41
C ASP A 126 19.30 -10.50 7.65
N ALA A 127 19.65 -9.31 8.15
CA ALA A 127 19.03 -8.75 9.34
C ALA A 127 17.56 -8.34 9.09
N ALA A 128 17.25 -7.83 7.90
CA ALA A 128 15.91 -7.36 7.56
C ALA A 128 14.97 -8.53 7.26
N PHE A 129 15.44 -9.55 6.53
CA PHE A 129 14.67 -10.77 6.26
C PHE A 129 14.23 -11.47 7.55
N ALA A 130 15.09 -11.51 8.56
CA ALA A 130 14.79 -12.13 9.84
C ALA A 130 13.97 -11.23 10.80
N GLY A 131 14.05 -9.91 10.63
CA GLY A 131 13.56 -8.94 11.61
C GLY A 131 12.27 -8.22 11.25
N GLN A 132 11.94 -8.09 9.96
CA GLN A 132 10.72 -7.41 9.51
C GLN A 132 9.54 -8.38 9.42
N GLY A 133 8.47 -8.12 10.19
CA GLY A 133 7.26 -8.97 10.21
C GLY A 133 6.58 -9.10 8.85
N LEU A 134 6.76 -8.12 7.97
CA LEU A 134 6.19 -8.12 6.62
C LEU A 134 6.70 -9.27 5.75
N VAL A 135 7.91 -9.78 6.01
CA VAL A 135 8.46 -10.97 5.33
C VAL A 135 7.59 -12.20 5.64
N ALA A 136 7.24 -12.39 6.92
CA ALA A 136 6.37 -13.48 7.33
C ALA A 136 4.95 -13.33 6.77
N GLU A 137 4.42 -12.11 6.72
CA GLU A 137 3.14 -11.83 6.06
C GLU A 137 3.17 -12.20 4.57
N CYS A 138 4.23 -11.84 3.84
CA CYS A 138 4.39 -12.19 2.42
C CYS A 138 4.53 -13.70 2.19
N LEU A 139 5.33 -14.39 3.02
CA LEU A 139 5.45 -15.84 2.97
C LEU A 139 4.10 -16.53 3.20
N MET A 140 3.29 -16.04 4.13
CA MET A 140 1.93 -16.54 4.36
C MET A 140 1.03 -16.39 3.12
N LEU A 141 1.14 -15.29 2.38
CA LEU A 141 0.36 -15.06 1.15
C LEU A 141 0.68 -16.06 0.03
N SER A 142 1.88 -16.66 0.01
CA SER A 142 2.38 -17.51 -1.07
C SER A 142 1.46 -18.68 -1.44
N GLY A 143 0.72 -19.24 -0.47
CA GLY A 143 -0.18 -20.38 -0.65
C GLY A 143 -1.67 -20.01 -0.80
N LEU A 144 -2.05 -18.77 -0.53
CA LEU A 144 -3.46 -18.38 -0.40
C LEU A 144 -4.10 -18.10 -1.76
N ARG A 145 -5.34 -18.57 -1.97
CA ARG A 145 -6.13 -18.24 -3.16
C ARG A 145 -6.31 -16.72 -3.25
N GLY A 146 -6.16 -16.16 -4.46
CA GLY A 146 -6.25 -14.71 -4.69
C GLY A 146 -4.92 -13.96 -4.52
N TYR A 147 -3.96 -14.54 -3.78
CA TYR A 147 -2.65 -13.94 -3.51
C TYR A 147 -1.47 -14.75 -4.05
N ARG A 148 -1.60 -16.08 -4.14
CA ARG A 148 -0.53 -16.97 -4.63
C ARG A 148 -0.05 -16.57 -6.03
N THR A 149 1.27 -16.46 -6.18
CA THR A 149 1.97 -16.10 -7.42
C THR A 149 2.78 -17.26 -8.02
N GLY A 150 2.56 -18.50 -7.55
CA GLY A 150 3.26 -19.68 -8.04
C GLY A 150 4.67 -19.82 -7.48
N GLY A 151 4.89 -19.30 -6.27
CA GLY A 151 6.19 -19.32 -5.61
C GLY A 151 7.08 -18.13 -5.98
N THR A 152 7.85 -17.67 -5.02
CA THR A 152 8.84 -16.59 -5.14
C THR A 152 10.24 -17.14 -4.92
N VAL A 153 11.20 -16.67 -5.73
CA VAL A 153 12.62 -16.91 -5.48
C VAL A 153 13.12 -15.81 -4.54
N HIS A 154 13.51 -16.19 -3.33
CA HIS A 154 14.09 -15.29 -2.33
C HIS A 154 15.60 -15.43 -2.33
N PHE A 155 16.32 -14.32 -2.48
CA PHE A 155 17.79 -14.29 -2.48
C PHE A 155 18.30 -13.40 -1.34
N ILE A 156 18.80 -14.03 -0.28
CA ILE A 156 19.33 -13.32 0.89
C ILE A 156 20.82 -13.01 0.65
N VAL A 157 21.16 -11.72 0.65
CA VAL A 157 22.55 -11.25 0.67
C VAL A 157 23.03 -11.25 2.12
N ASN A 158 23.41 -12.43 2.61
CA ASN A 158 23.81 -12.65 3.99
C ASN A 158 25.27 -12.27 4.20
N ASN A 159 25.49 -10.95 4.35
CA ASN A 159 26.80 -10.38 4.63
C ASN A 159 27.20 -10.44 6.11
N GLN A 160 26.36 -11.10 6.93
CA GLN A 160 26.57 -11.39 8.34
C GLN A 160 26.63 -10.13 9.22
N ILE A 161 25.98 -9.03 8.83
CA ILE A 161 25.94 -7.79 9.62
C ILE A 161 24.80 -6.84 9.19
N GLY A 162 23.90 -6.51 10.12
CA GLY A 162 22.88 -5.47 9.95
C GLY A 162 23.36 -4.13 10.51
N PHE A 163 23.77 -3.18 9.66
CA PHE A 163 24.42 -1.94 10.10
C PHE A 163 25.68 -2.22 10.96
N THR A 164 25.57 -2.17 12.28
CA THR A 164 26.59 -2.50 13.30
C THR A 164 26.20 -3.69 14.18
N THR A 165 25.09 -4.36 13.88
CA THR A 165 24.54 -5.46 14.68
C THR A 165 24.96 -6.80 14.08
N SER A 166 25.71 -7.59 14.86
CA SER A 166 26.09 -8.96 14.49
C SER A 166 24.89 -9.92 14.54
N PRO A 167 24.90 -11.02 13.77
CA PRO A 167 23.87 -12.06 13.73
C PRO A 167 23.31 -12.53 15.08
N SER A 168 24.19 -12.73 16.07
CA SER A 168 23.81 -13.18 17.42
C SER A 168 22.93 -12.20 18.18
N TYR A 169 22.85 -10.94 17.71
CA TYR A 169 22.04 -9.87 18.30
C TYR A 169 20.86 -9.47 17.40
N SER A 170 20.76 -9.98 16.16
CA SER A 170 19.70 -9.59 15.22
C SER A 170 18.59 -10.62 15.08
N ARG A 171 18.79 -11.87 15.54
CA ARG A 171 17.81 -12.96 15.41
C ARG A 171 17.97 -14.04 16.50
N SER A 172 16.92 -14.83 16.69
CA SER A 172 16.84 -15.89 17.71
C SER A 172 17.11 -17.30 17.18
N SER A 173 17.53 -17.43 15.92
CA SER A 173 17.82 -18.69 15.26
C SER A 173 19.13 -18.61 14.47
N PRO A 174 19.76 -19.75 14.12
CA PRO A 174 21.07 -19.74 13.46
C PRO A 174 21.05 -19.01 12.11
N TYR A 175 19.99 -19.20 11.32
CA TYR A 175 19.92 -18.70 9.94
C TYR A 175 18.90 -17.58 9.79
N PRO A 176 19.20 -16.52 9.02
CA PRO A 176 18.19 -15.50 8.71
C PRO A 176 17.01 -16.09 7.94
N SER A 177 17.26 -17.14 7.15
CA SER A 177 16.26 -17.85 6.35
C SER A 177 15.28 -18.71 7.15
N ASP A 178 15.46 -18.86 8.47
CA ASP A 178 14.59 -19.70 9.29
C ASP A 178 13.12 -19.24 9.30
N VAL A 179 12.84 -17.96 9.03
CA VAL A 179 11.47 -17.44 8.88
C VAL A 179 10.71 -18.16 7.75
N ALA A 180 11.39 -18.58 6.69
CA ALA A 180 10.77 -19.28 5.55
C ALA A 180 10.29 -20.70 5.89
N LYS A 181 10.74 -21.25 7.03
CA LYS A 181 10.26 -22.57 7.50
C LYS A 181 8.78 -22.57 7.85
N MET A 182 8.17 -21.40 8.12
CA MET A 182 6.74 -21.29 8.44
C MET A 182 5.83 -21.79 7.31
N VAL A 183 6.30 -21.74 6.05
CA VAL A 183 5.60 -22.25 4.87
C VAL A 183 6.31 -23.44 4.22
N GLN A 184 7.26 -24.05 4.94
CA GLN A 184 8.02 -25.22 4.50
C GLN A 184 8.78 -25.00 3.16
N SER A 185 9.26 -23.78 2.91
CA SER A 185 10.07 -23.49 1.73
C SER A 185 11.45 -24.16 1.84
N PRO A 186 11.99 -24.76 0.76
CA PRO A 186 13.37 -25.20 0.74
C PRO A 186 14.34 -24.03 0.85
N ILE A 187 15.46 -24.27 1.52
CA ILE A 187 16.51 -23.28 1.80
C ILE A 187 17.85 -23.84 1.34
N PHE A 188 18.50 -23.14 0.41
CA PHE A 188 19.84 -23.45 -0.06
C PHE A 188 20.83 -22.45 0.56
N HIS A 189 21.63 -22.91 1.53
CA HIS A 189 22.74 -22.12 2.05
C HIS A 189 23.96 -22.33 1.15
N VAL A 190 24.56 -21.24 0.67
CA VAL A 190 25.67 -21.32 -0.29
C VAL A 190 26.76 -20.30 0.02
N ASN A 191 28.02 -20.68 -0.17
CA ASN A 191 29.17 -19.82 0.04
C ASN A 191 29.33 -18.84 -1.14
N GLY A 192 29.29 -17.54 -0.87
CA GLY A 192 29.44 -16.47 -1.84
C GLY A 192 30.83 -16.36 -2.47
N ASP A 193 31.85 -16.99 -1.87
CA ASP A 193 33.21 -17.11 -2.45
C ASP A 193 33.30 -18.20 -3.53
N ASP A 194 32.24 -18.98 -3.76
CA ASP A 194 32.14 -19.98 -4.83
C ASP A 194 31.03 -19.59 -5.82
N PRO A 195 31.34 -18.78 -6.85
CA PRO A 195 30.34 -18.29 -7.80
C PRO A 195 29.60 -19.40 -8.55
N GLU A 196 30.26 -20.51 -8.87
CA GLU A 196 29.64 -21.66 -9.55
C GLU A 196 28.59 -22.31 -8.67
N ALA A 197 28.89 -22.55 -7.39
CA ALA A 197 27.94 -23.11 -6.44
C ALA A 197 26.73 -22.17 -6.24
N VAL A 198 26.94 -20.84 -6.20
CA VAL A 198 25.84 -19.87 -6.06
C VAL A 198 24.94 -19.88 -7.29
N VAL A 199 25.51 -19.94 -8.50
CA VAL A 199 24.75 -20.06 -9.75
C VAL A 199 23.97 -21.38 -9.78
N PHE A 200 24.61 -22.49 -9.39
CA PHE A 200 23.96 -23.80 -9.30
C PHE A 200 22.79 -23.79 -8.32
N ALA A 201 22.95 -23.20 -7.12
CA ALA A 201 21.86 -23.07 -6.15
C ALA A 201 20.69 -22.27 -6.71
N CYS A 202 20.95 -21.18 -7.44
CA CYS A 202 19.90 -20.38 -8.09
C CYS A 202 19.20 -21.12 -9.24
N LYS A 203 19.95 -21.93 -10.01
CA LYS A 203 19.37 -22.81 -11.03
C LYS A 203 18.39 -23.80 -10.39
N VAL A 204 18.85 -24.55 -9.37
CA VAL A 204 18.01 -25.53 -8.66
C VAL A 204 16.80 -24.85 -7.99
N ALA A 205 16.98 -23.68 -7.39
CA ALA A 205 15.88 -22.91 -6.80
C ALA A 205 14.84 -22.52 -7.87
N THR A 206 15.30 -22.03 -9.03
CA THR A 206 14.40 -21.62 -10.13
C THR A 206 13.64 -22.81 -10.70
N GLU A 207 14.32 -23.94 -10.93
CA GLU A 207 13.70 -25.20 -11.37
C GLU A 207 12.69 -25.73 -10.35
N PHE A 208 13.02 -25.69 -9.05
CA PHE A 208 12.10 -26.06 -7.97
C PHE A 208 10.85 -25.17 -7.99
N ARG A 209 11.01 -23.85 -8.08
CA ARG A 209 9.88 -22.92 -8.16
C ARG A 209 9.01 -23.22 -9.37
N GLN A 210 9.62 -23.44 -10.55
CA GLN A 210 8.87 -23.75 -11.77
C GLN A 210 8.11 -25.07 -11.67
N ALA A 211 8.70 -26.11 -11.07
CA ALA A 211 8.10 -27.43 -10.93
C ALA A 211 7.03 -27.50 -9.84
N PHE A 212 7.26 -26.90 -8.68
CA PHE A 212 6.41 -27.08 -7.49
C PHE A 212 5.53 -25.88 -7.17
N LYS A 213 5.73 -24.73 -7.82
CA LYS A 213 4.96 -23.50 -7.62
C LYS A 213 4.94 -23.01 -6.17
N LYS A 214 6.09 -23.12 -5.49
CA LYS A 214 6.29 -22.75 -4.09
C LYS A 214 7.50 -21.84 -3.93
N ASP A 215 7.48 -21.06 -2.85
CA ASP A 215 8.60 -20.20 -2.47
C ASP A 215 9.86 -21.04 -2.21
N VAL A 216 11.02 -20.45 -2.49
CA VAL A 216 12.33 -21.06 -2.31
C VAL A 216 13.34 -20.00 -1.91
N VAL A 217 14.25 -20.34 -0.99
CA VAL A 217 15.24 -19.39 -0.46
C VAL A 217 16.64 -19.82 -0.84
N VAL A 218 17.42 -18.87 -1.36
CA VAL A 218 18.87 -18.96 -1.51
C VAL A 218 19.51 -18.02 -0.48
N ASP A 219 20.18 -18.59 0.51
CA ASP A 219 20.92 -17.86 1.55
C ASP A 219 22.40 -17.82 1.20
N MET A 220 22.84 -16.74 0.55
CA MET A 220 24.22 -16.57 0.09
C MET A 220 25.05 -15.94 1.20
N PHE A 221 25.87 -16.75 1.86
CA PHE A 221 26.84 -16.29 2.85
C PHE A 221 27.96 -15.50 2.15
N CYS A 222 28.10 -14.23 2.51
CA CYS A 222 29.14 -13.37 2.00
C CYS A 222 29.66 -12.45 3.12
N TYR A 223 30.34 -11.37 2.74
CA TYR A 223 30.83 -10.36 3.67
C TYR A 223 30.59 -8.96 3.09
N ARG A 224 30.64 -7.94 3.95
CA ARG A 224 30.60 -6.53 3.55
C ARG A 224 32.02 -5.96 3.59
N ARG A 225 32.57 -5.58 2.42
CA ARG A 225 33.97 -5.13 2.29
C ARG A 225 34.26 -3.83 3.07
N PHE A 226 33.29 -2.93 3.09
CA PHE A 226 33.36 -1.61 3.74
C PHE A 226 32.31 -1.50 4.87
N GLY A 227 32.20 -0.33 5.49
CA GLY A 227 31.15 0.01 6.46
C GLY A 227 29.73 -0.13 5.91
N HIS A 228 28.71 0.26 6.69
CA HIS A 228 27.32 0.13 6.23
C HIS A 228 27.09 0.93 4.94
N ASN A 229 27.62 2.15 4.94
CA ASN A 229 27.97 2.94 3.77
C ASN A 229 29.50 3.07 3.67
N GLU A 230 29.99 3.57 2.53
CA GLU A 230 31.42 3.62 2.21
C GLU A 230 32.23 4.59 3.09
N ALA A 231 31.57 5.53 3.78
CA ALA A 231 32.20 6.50 4.68
C ALA A 231 32.18 6.09 6.16
N ASP A 232 31.52 4.98 6.49
CA ASP A 232 31.36 4.47 7.86
C ASP A 232 32.56 3.59 8.28
N GLU A 233 32.98 3.68 9.54
CA GLU A 233 34.11 2.92 10.10
C GLU A 233 33.61 1.71 10.91
N PRO A 234 33.60 0.51 10.31
CA PRO A 234 33.01 -0.66 10.94
C PRO A 234 33.86 -1.26 12.06
N ALA A 235 35.16 -0.97 12.13
CA ALA A 235 36.03 -1.52 13.16
C ALA A 235 35.68 -1.05 14.58
N PHE A 236 34.90 0.03 14.71
CA PHE A 236 34.38 0.48 16.01
C PHE A 236 33.48 -0.56 16.69
N THR A 237 32.82 -1.43 15.93
CA THR A 237 31.89 -2.44 16.48
C THR A 237 32.20 -3.87 16.05
N GLN A 238 32.85 -4.10 14.90
CA GLN A 238 33.25 -5.43 14.41
C GLN A 238 34.75 -5.56 14.08
N PRO A 239 35.67 -5.25 15.00
CA PRO A 239 37.11 -5.18 14.70
C PRO A 239 37.69 -6.52 14.20
N LEU A 240 37.29 -7.65 14.78
CA LEU A 240 37.81 -8.97 14.39
C LEU A 240 37.31 -9.42 13.02
N MET A 241 36.02 -9.19 12.72
CA MET A 241 35.42 -9.50 11.42
C MET A 241 36.12 -8.70 10.31
N TYR A 242 36.31 -7.39 10.51
CA TYR A 242 36.94 -6.55 9.50
C TYR A 242 38.46 -6.76 9.40
N ALA A 243 39.13 -7.19 10.48
CA ALA A 243 40.50 -7.67 10.40
C ALA A 243 40.64 -8.93 9.52
N ALA A 244 39.65 -9.83 9.55
CA ALA A 244 39.60 -10.98 8.65
C ALA A 244 39.29 -10.57 7.20
N ILE A 245 38.25 -9.74 7.00
CA ILE A 245 37.85 -9.25 5.66
C ILE A 245 38.98 -8.50 4.97
N LYS A 246 39.77 -7.72 5.70
CA LYS A 246 40.92 -6.97 5.16
C LYS A 246 42.03 -7.89 4.62
N LYS A 247 42.18 -9.09 5.21
CA LYS A 247 43.14 -10.12 4.76
C LYS A 247 42.56 -11.04 3.68
N HIS A 248 41.25 -11.00 3.48
CA HIS A 248 40.56 -11.87 2.56
C HIS A 248 40.68 -11.38 1.11
N THR A 249 41.08 -12.28 0.23
CA THR A 249 41.19 -12.03 -1.22
C THR A 249 39.78 -11.82 -1.79
N SER A 250 39.60 -10.93 -2.76
CA SER A 250 38.26 -10.67 -3.30
C SER A 250 37.71 -11.88 -4.06
N VAL A 251 36.39 -12.05 -4.08
CA VAL A 251 35.72 -13.16 -4.80
C VAL A 251 36.18 -13.24 -6.26
N THR A 252 36.30 -12.10 -6.95
CA THR A 252 36.81 -12.04 -8.33
C THR A 252 38.20 -12.64 -8.46
N GLN A 253 39.11 -12.32 -7.54
CA GLN A 253 40.48 -12.84 -7.55
C GLN A 253 40.53 -14.32 -7.14
N VAL A 254 39.69 -14.75 -6.20
CA VAL A 254 39.57 -16.16 -5.81
C VAL A 254 39.14 -17.00 -7.01
N TYR A 255 38.12 -16.55 -7.73
CA TYR A 255 37.59 -17.28 -8.88
C TYR A 255 38.52 -17.23 -10.09
N ALA A 256 39.13 -16.08 -10.38
CA ALA A 256 40.13 -15.95 -11.45
C ALA A 256 41.30 -16.94 -11.27
N LYS A 257 41.89 -16.99 -10.06
CA LYS A 257 42.98 -17.93 -9.76
C LYS A 257 42.58 -19.39 -9.92
N ARG A 258 41.33 -19.72 -9.63
CA ARG A 258 40.80 -21.07 -9.84
C ARG A 258 40.74 -21.39 -11.34
N LEU A 259 40.18 -20.50 -12.15
CA LEU A 259 40.11 -20.67 -13.60
C LEU A 259 41.50 -20.72 -14.26
N GLU A 260 42.46 -19.93 -13.76
CA GLU A 260 43.87 -19.99 -14.18
C GLU A 260 44.49 -21.36 -13.86
N ALA A 261 44.28 -21.87 -12.64
CA ALA A 261 44.78 -23.17 -12.23
C ALA A 261 44.15 -24.33 -13.02
N GLU A 262 42.88 -24.16 -13.44
CA GLU A 262 42.17 -25.11 -14.31
C GLU A 262 42.53 -24.95 -15.80
N GLY A 263 43.30 -23.92 -16.17
CA GLY A 263 43.72 -23.65 -17.55
C GLY A 263 42.59 -23.12 -18.45
N VAL A 264 41.50 -22.60 -17.87
CA VAL A 264 40.36 -22.03 -18.60
C VAL A 264 40.66 -20.63 -19.11
N VAL A 265 41.45 -19.87 -18.34
CA VAL A 265 41.90 -18.51 -18.67
C VAL A 265 43.37 -18.36 -18.28
N THR A 266 44.05 -17.38 -18.85
CA THR A 266 45.39 -16.97 -18.44
C THR A 266 45.34 -15.71 -17.57
N ALA A 267 46.39 -15.46 -16.79
CA ALA A 267 46.47 -14.26 -15.96
C ALA A 267 46.47 -12.96 -16.81
N ASP A 268 47.06 -13.02 -18.01
CA ASP A 268 47.08 -11.90 -18.96
C ASP A 268 45.68 -11.59 -19.50
N GLU A 269 44.85 -12.61 -19.78
CA GLU A 269 43.45 -12.42 -20.20
C GLU A 269 42.61 -11.78 -19.09
N VAL A 270 42.76 -12.24 -17.84
CA VAL A 270 42.04 -11.68 -16.70
C VAL A 270 42.42 -10.21 -16.48
N ALA A 271 43.71 -9.87 -16.59
CA ALA A 271 44.18 -8.49 -16.49
C ALA A 271 43.60 -7.63 -17.62
N ALA A 272 43.60 -8.13 -18.85
CA ALA A 272 43.05 -7.42 -20.00
C ALA A 272 41.54 -7.12 -19.83
N TRP A 273 40.74 -8.05 -19.32
CA TRP A 273 39.32 -7.82 -19.07
C TRP A 273 39.07 -6.73 -18.01
N ILE A 274 39.90 -6.67 -16.98
CA ILE A 274 39.80 -5.63 -15.94
C ILE A 274 40.12 -4.27 -16.55
N ASP A 275 41.18 -4.18 -17.35
CA ASP A 275 41.59 -2.93 -18.00
C ASP A 275 40.53 -2.46 -19.00
N GLU A 276 39.99 -3.36 -19.83
CA GLU A 276 38.89 -3.08 -20.76
C GLU A 276 37.66 -2.54 -20.02
N PHE A 277 37.28 -3.16 -18.90
CA PHE A 277 36.14 -2.71 -18.12
C PHE A 277 36.39 -1.33 -17.49
N HIS A 278 37.61 -1.05 -17.00
CA HIS A 278 37.97 0.28 -16.49
C HIS A 278 37.92 1.34 -17.58
N THR A 279 38.47 1.08 -18.78
CA THR A 279 38.39 1.99 -19.92
C THR A 279 36.94 2.30 -20.29
N MET A 280 36.09 1.29 -20.37
CA MET A 280 34.66 1.49 -20.63
C MET A 280 33.99 2.38 -19.57
N LEU A 281 34.30 2.18 -18.27
CA LEU A 281 33.75 3.03 -17.22
C LEU A 281 34.23 4.48 -17.31
N GLU A 282 35.49 4.72 -17.68
CA GLU A 282 36.01 6.07 -17.90
C GLU A 282 35.31 6.76 -19.07
N GLU A 283 35.11 6.06 -20.19
CA GLU A 283 34.37 6.57 -21.34
C GLU A 283 32.91 6.91 -21.00
N GLU A 284 32.21 6.01 -20.30
CA GLU A 284 30.85 6.23 -19.84
C GLU A 284 30.74 7.37 -18.82
N PHE A 285 31.76 7.53 -17.97
CA PHE A 285 31.84 8.63 -17.01
C PHE A 285 31.95 10.00 -17.71
N GLU A 286 32.83 10.11 -18.71
CA GLU A 286 32.92 11.33 -19.52
C GLU A 286 31.64 11.59 -20.31
N ALA A 287 31.03 10.55 -20.89
CA ALA A 287 29.75 10.67 -21.59
C ALA A 287 28.60 11.10 -20.66
N GLY A 288 28.60 10.66 -19.41
CA GLY A 288 27.59 10.98 -18.39
C GLY A 288 27.49 12.48 -18.06
N LYS A 289 28.59 13.23 -18.20
CA LYS A 289 28.63 14.69 -17.95
C LYS A 289 27.70 15.47 -18.88
N ASN A 290 27.52 14.99 -20.12
CA ASN A 290 26.69 15.62 -21.14
C ASN A 290 25.43 14.81 -21.46
N HIS A 291 25.15 13.75 -20.70
CA HIS A 291 23.95 12.95 -20.89
C HIS A 291 22.71 13.81 -20.62
N LYS A 292 21.70 13.67 -21.46
CA LYS A 292 20.37 14.22 -21.23
C LYS A 292 19.41 13.05 -21.08
N PRO A 293 18.60 13.01 -20.01
CA PRO A 293 17.56 12.00 -19.87
C PRO A 293 16.65 12.07 -21.09
N ASN A 294 16.49 10.94 -21.79
CA ASN A 294 15.46 10.82 -22.81
C ASN A 294 14.08 10.68 -22.17
N LYS A 295 13.06 10.74 -23.04
CA LYS A 295 11.63 10.78 -22.74
C LYS A 295 11.23 9.94 -21.52
N ALA A 296 10.35 10.55 -20.75
CA ALA A 296 9.83 10.04 -19.50
C ALA A 296 8.80 8.91 -19.76
N ASP A 297 9.22 7.66 -19.51
CA ASP A 297 8.54 6.45 -20.01
C ASP A 297 7.75 5.72 -18.92
N TRP A 298 6.66 6.32 -18.42
CA TRP A 298 5.78 5.69 -17.40
C TRP A 298 4.32 5.51 -17.82
N LEU A 299 3.92 5.96 -19.02
CA LEU A 299 2.56 5.83 -19.55
C LEU A 299 2.46 4.85 -20.73
N GLU A 300 3.47 4.00 -20.92
CA GLU A 300 3.47 2.98 -21.96
C GLU A 300 2.76 1.68 -21.53
N GLY A 301 2.59 0.76 -22.48
CA GLY A 301 1.91 -0.52 -22.25
C GLY A 301 0.46 -0.34 -21.81
N ARG A 302 0.08 -0.94 -20.68
CA ARG A 302 -1.28 -0.89 -20.12
C ARG A 302 -1.73 0.52 -19.71
N TRP A 303 -0.79 1.45 -19.54
CA TRP A 303 -1.06 2.84 -19.18
C TRP A 303 -1.21 3.75 -20.41
N THR A 304 -1.21 3.19 -21.61
CA THR A 304 -1.46 3.94 -22.86
C THR A 304 -2.85 4.59 -22.81
N GLY A 305 -2.91 5.89 -23.10
CA GLY A 305 -4.16 6.68 -23.09
C GLY A 305 -4.48 7.35 -21.75
N PHE A 306 -3.67 7.11 -20.72
CA PHE A 306 -3.72 7.85 -19.46
C PHE A 306 -2.90 9.14 -19.54
N SER A 307 -3.22 10.13 -18.72
CA SER A 307 -2.51 11.41 -18.64
C SER A 307 -2.47 11.92 -17.21
N GLN A 308 -1.63 12.93 -16.94
CA GLN A 308 -1.79 13.71 -15.72
C GLN A 308 -3.13 14.47 -15.74
N PRO A 309 -3.71 14.81 -14.57
CA PRO A 309 -4.93 15.58 -14.50
C PRO A 309 -4.78 16.97 -15.15
N GLU A 310 -5.54 17.28 -16.20
CA GLU A 310 -5.45 18.55 -16.94
C GLU A 310 -5.69 19.77 -16.03
N ALA A 311 -4.74 20.70 -15.93
CA ALA A 311 -4.87 21.88 -15.05
C ALA A 311 -6.18 22.70 -15.24
N THR A 312 -6.78 22.64 -16.44
CA THR A 312 -8.03 23.31 -16.81
C THR A 312 -9.30 22.66 -16.22
N ASN A 313 -9.28 21.36 -15.90
CA ASN A 313 -10.41 20.66 -15.29
C ASN A 313 -10.24 20.57 -13.77
N GLN A 314 -10.32 21.71 -13.07
CA GLN A 314 -10.18 21.78 -11.61
C GLN A 314 -11.23 20.96 -10.84
N ALA A 315 -12.41 20.76 -11.43
CA ALA A 315 -13.47 20.00 -10.81
C ALA A 315 -13.23 18.48 -10.88
N ARG A 316 -12.31 18.01 -11.75
CA ARG A 316 -11.94 16.59 -11.93
C ARG A 316 -13.16 15.68 -12.10
N ARG A 317 -14.19 16.17 -12.81
CA ARG A 317 -15.46 15.45 -13.02
C ARG A 317 -15.30 14.28 -13.99
N ALA A 318 -16.19 13.31 -13.88
CA ALA A 318 -16.38 12.25 -14.86
C ALA A 318 -17.89 11.96 -14.97
N GLU A 319 -18.33 11.60 -16.17
CA GLU A 319 -19.68 11.09 -16.39
C GLU A 319 -19.76 9.68 -15.82
N THR A 320 -20.56 9.50 -14.77
CA THR A 320 -20.67 8.24 -14.04
C THR A 320 -22.09 7.69 -13.97
N GLY A 321 -23.09 8.48 -14.39
CA GLY A 321 -24.47 8.00 -14.57
C GLY A 321 -24.57 6.85 -15.55
N VAL A 322 -25.52 5.95 -15.31
CA VAL A 322 -25.76 4.75 -16.13
C VAL A 322 -27.20 4.74 -16.59
N ASP A 323 -27.47 4.19 -17.77
CA ASP A 323 -28.84 3.98 -18.22
C ASP A 323 -29.65 3.14 -17.20
N VAL A 324 -30.89 3.54 -16.95
CA VAL A 324 -31.72 2.90 -15.92
C VAL A 324 -32.05 1.45 -16.29
N ALA A 325 -32.15 1.11 -17.59
CA ALA A 325 -32.35 -0.26 -18.02
C ALA A 325 -31.14 -1.12 -17.67
N THR A 326 -29.92 -0.62 -17.89
CA THR A 326 -28.68 -1.31 -17.50
C THR A 326 -28.59 -1.49 -15.98
N LEU A 327 -28.97 -0.48 -15.19
CA LEU A 327 -29.03 -0.62 -13.72
C LEU A 327 -29.99 -1.74 -13.29
N ARG A 328 -31.14 -1.86 -13.96
CA ARG A 328 -32.13 -2.92 -13.69
C ARG A 328 -31.65 -4.29 -14.14
N GLU A 329 -30.99 -4.38 -15.29
CA GLU A 329 -30.39 -5.62 -15.80
C GLU A 329 -29.34 -6.16 -14.83
N VAL A 330 -28.40 -5.31 -14.41
CA VAL A 330 -27.41 -5.66 -13.38
C VAL A 330 -28.10 -6.01 -12.05
N GLY A 331 -29.12 -5.25 -11.66
CA GLY A 331 -29.90 -5.52 -10.46
C GLY A 331 -30.55 -6.91 -10.48
N SER A 332 -31.08 -7.34 -11.62
CA SER A 332 -31.66 -8.68 -11.80
C SER A 332 -30.60 -9.79 -11.65
N VAL A 333 -29.40 -9.60 -12.20
CA VAL A 333 -28.29 -10.54 -11.99
C VAL A 333 -27.91 -10.67 -10.51
N LEU A 334 -27.94 -9.55 -9.78
CA LEU A 334 -27.60 -9.49 -8.35
C LEU A 334 -28.63 -10.17 -7.43
N THR A 335 -29.86 -10.40 -7.90
CA THR A 335 -30.97 -10.94 -7.09
C THR A 335 -31.40 -12.34 -7.53
N THR A 336 -31.02 -12.76 -8.74
CA THR A 336 -31.37 -14.07 -9.28
C THR A 336 -30.60 -15.20 -8.59
N ILE A 337 -31.35 -16.10 -7.93
CA ILE A 337 -30.82 -17.29 -7.27
C ILE A 337 -30.93 -18.49 -8.22
N PRO A 338 -29.84 -19.19 -8.55
CA PRO A 338 -29.91 -20.42 -9.36
C PRO A 338 -30.79 -21.49 -8.71
N ASP A 339 -31.53 -22.26 -9.51
CA ASP A 339 -32.42 -23.32 -9.01
C ASP A 339 -31.69 -24.39 -8.18
N SER A 340 -30.42 -24.64 -8.49
CA SER A 340 -29.57 -25.59 -7.76
C SER A 340 -29.04 -25.05 -6.43
N PHE A 341 -29.18 -23.75 -6.16
CA PHE A 341 -28.59 -23.09 -5.00
C PHE A 341 -29.56 -23.06 -3.80
N ASN A 342 -29.05 -23.39 -2.63
CA ASN A 342 -29.79 -23.48 -1.37
C ASN A 342 -29.39 -22.33 -0.46
N PRO A 343 -30.01 -21.13 -0.57
CA PRO A 343 -29.62 -19.97 0.22
C PRO A 343 -30.08 -20.12 1.68
N HIS A 344 -29.29 -19.55 2.60
CA HIS A 344 -29.75 -19.32 3.97
C HIS A 344 -31.01 -18.42 3.97
N ARG A 345 -31.97 -18.69 4.86
CA ARG A 345 -33.26 -17.96 4.92
C ARG A 345 -33.10 -16.45 5.01
N THR A 346 -32.13 -15.98 5.80
CA THR A 346 -31.83 -14.54 5.93
C THR A 346 -31.25 -13.96 4.64
N LEU A 347 -30.39 -14.70 3.94
CA LEU A 347 -29.85 -14.24 2.66
C LEU A 347 -30.97 -14.08 1.63
N ARG A 348 -31.88 -15.06 1.53
CA ARG A 348 -33.05 -14.96 0.65
C ARG A 348 -33.85 -13.68 0.89
N ARG A 349 -34.16 -13.36 2.15
CA ARG A 349 -34.85 -12.10 2.51
C ARG A 349 -34.08 -10.84 2.09
N ILE A 350 -32.75 -10.85 2.20
CA ILE A 350 -31.90 -9.74 1.76
C ILE A 350 -31.98 -9.58 0.24
N LEU A 351 -31.94 -10.69 -0.50
CA LEU A 351 -32.04 -10.69 -1.96
C LEU A 351 -33.43 -10.24 -2.43
N ASP A 352 -34.50 -10.74 -1.80
CA ASP A 352 -35.88 -10.33 -2.09
C ASP A 352 -36.06 -8.81 -1.84
N ALA A 353 -35.49 -8.27 -0.75
CA ALA A 353 -35.54 -6.84 -0.47
C ALA A 353 -34.75 -6.01 -1.48
N LYS A 354 -33.57 -6.50 -1.90
CA LYS A 354 -32.77 -5.88 -2.97
C LYS A 354 -33.54 -5.86 -4.29
N ASP A 355 -34.21 -6.95 -4.63
CA ASP A 355 -35.04 -7.06 -5.83
C ASP A 355 -36.16 -6.01 -5.83
N GLN A 356 -36.88 -5.89 -4.71
CA GLN A 356 -37.92 -4.88 -4.53
C GLN A 356 -37.39 -3.44 -4.65
N MET A 357 -36.23 -3.13 -4.05
CA MET A 357 -35.60 -1.80 -4.17
C MET A 357 -35.26 -1.48 -5.64
N ILE A 358 -34.73 -2.44 -6.39
CA ILE A 358 -34.43 -2.30 -7.81
C ILE A 358 -35.71 -2.14 -8.63
N GLU A 359 -36.73 -2.96 -8.38
CA GLU A 359 -38.01 -2.91 -9.08
C GLU A 359 -38.68 -1.54 -8.91
N GLN A 360 -38.83 -1.09 -7.66
CA GLN A 360 -39.45 0.20 -7.32
C GLN A 360 -38.57 1.39 -7.71
N GLY A 361 -37.26 1.20 -7.82
CA GLY A 361 -36.30 2.23 -8.20
C GLY A 361 -36.07 3.31 -7.13
N THR A 362 -36.50 3.08 -5.89
CA THR A 362 -36.38 4.00 -4.75
C THR A 362 -36.02 3.23 -3.49
N GLY A 363 -35.48 3.93 -2.48
CA GLY A 363 -35.13 3.30 -1.21
C GLY A 363 -33.88 2.41 -1.28
N LEU A 364 -33.03 2.56 -2.29
CA LEU A 364 -31.81 1.79 -2.46
C LEU A 364 -30.87 2.05 -1.28
N ASP A 365 -30.47 0.97 -0.60
CA ASP A 365 -29.50 1.00 0.48
C ASP A 365 -28.04 1.07 -0.01
N TRP A 366 -27.11 1.21 0.93
CA TRP A 366 -25.69 1.37 0.64
C TRP A 366 -25.09 0.19 -0.13
N ALA A 367 -25.42 -1.03 0.28
CA ALA A 367 -24.91 -2.25 -0.34
C ALA A 367 -25.48 -2.47 -1.75
N THR A 368 -26.69 -1.97 -2.02
CA THR A 368 -27.30 -2.00 -3.36
C THR A 368 -26.63 -0.98 -4.28
N GLY A 369 -26.39 0.25 -3.82
CA GLY A 369 -25.60 1.23 -4.56
C GLY A 369 -24.18 0.75 -4.87
N GLU A 370 -23.52 0.09 -3.90
CA GLU A 370 -22.22 -0.53 -4.08
C GLU A 370 -22.24 -1.63 -5.17
N ALA A 371 -23.17 -2.59 -5.05
CA ALA A 371 -23.26 -3.70 -5.98
C ALA A 371 -23.59 -3.24 -7.41
N LEU A 372 -24.43 -2.21 -7.57
CA LEU A 372 -24.70 -1.60 -8.88
C LEU A 372 -23.45 -0.92 -9.46
N ALA A 373 -22.62 -0.27 -8.63
CA ALA A 373 -21.38 0.34 -9.09
C ALA A 373 -20.42 -0.71 -9.63
N TYR A 374 -20.24 -1.82 -8.90
CA TYR A 374 -19.41 -2.93 -9.36
C TYR A 374 -19.96 -3.57 -10.63
N GLY A 375 -21.25 -3.92 -10.63
CA GLY A 375 -21.89 -4.59 -11.76
C GLY A 375 -21.88 -3.75 -13.04
N THR A 376 -22.12 -2.44 -12.94
CA THR A 376 -22.07 -1.55 -14.13
C THR A 376 -20.66 -1.34 -14.66
N LEU A 377 -19.64 -1.31 -13.80
CA LEU A 377 -18.24 -1.30 -14.26
C LEU A 377 -17.89 -2.61 -14.99
N LEU A 378 -18.35 -3.75 -14.47
CA LEU A 378 -18.15 -5.05 -15.12
C LEU A 378 -18.88 -5.12 -16.47
N SER A 379 -20.10 -4.58 -16.58
CA SER A 379 -20.84 -4.55 -17.86
C SER A 379 -20.14 -3.66 -18.90
N GLU A 380 -19.41 -2.63 -18.47
CA GLU A 380 -18.56 -1.79 -19.32
C GLU A 380 -17.23 -2.47 -19.71
N GLY A 381 -16.86 -3.57 -19.03
CA GLY A 381 -15.63 -4.33 -19.30
C GLY A 381 -14.45 -3.99 -18.39
N TYR A 382 -14.65 -3.17 -17.36
CA TYR A 382 -13.65 -3.02 -16.30
C TYR A 382 -13.62 -4.27 -15.41
N HIS A 383 -12.51 -4.48 -14.72
CA HIS A 383 -12.41 -5.50 -13.67
C HIS A 383 -12.66 -4.86 -12.30
N VAL A 384 -13.06 -5.67 -11.32
CA VAL A 384 -13.19 -5.23 -9.93
C VAL A 384 -12.50 -6.25 -9.04
N ARG A 385 -11.61 -5.79 -8.17
CA ARG A 385 -10.91 -6.61 -7.18
C ARG A 385 -11.12 -6.02 -5.80
N LEU A 386 -11.82 -6.74 -4.94
CA LEU A 386 -12.11 -6.35 -3.56
C LEU A 386 -11.41 -7.32 -2.60
N SER A 387 -10.51 -6.80 -1.78
CA SER A 387 -9.67 -7.59 -0.89
C SER A 387 -9.71 -7.01 0.52
N GLY A 388 -10.00 -7.85 1.51
CA GLY A 388 -10.13 -7.41 2.90
C GLY A 388 -10.68 -8.50 3.79
N GLN A 389 -10.56 -8.34 5.09
CA GLN A 389 -11.02 -9.33 6.06
C GLN A 389 -12.54 -9.42 6.00
N ASP A 390 -13.06 -10.61 5.69
CA ASP A 390 -14.50 -10.90 5.55
C ASP A 390 -15.24 -10.07 4.49
N SER A 391 -14.54 -9.46 3.52
CA SER A 391 -15.14 -8.55 2.54
C SER A 391 -16.19 -9.20 1.65
N GLY A 392 -16.17 -10.53 1.44
CA GLY A 392 -17.18 -11.25 0.65
C GLY A 392 -18.58 -11.17 1.24
N ARG A 393 -18.70 -11.35 2.57
CA ARG A 393 -19.95 -11.13 3.32
C ARG A 393 -20.13 -9.66 3.68
N GLY A 394 -19.02 -8.99 3.98
CA GLY A 394 -18.94 -7.71 4.68
C GLY A 394 -18.93 -7.92 6.20
N THR A 395 -18.06 -7.16 6.89
CA THR A 395 -17.95 -7.13 8.35
C THR A 395 -19.32 -6.98 9.02
N PHE A 396 -20.14 -6.06 8.52
CA PHE A 396 -21.45 -5.73 9.07
C PHE A 396 -22.58 -6.59 8.48
N SER A 397 -22.27 -7.68 7.76
CA SER A 397 -23.22 -8.54 7.05
C SER A 397 -24.16 -7.76 6.13
N GLN A 398 -23.60 -6.84 5.37
CA GLN A 398 -24.33 -5.95 4.46
C GLN A 398 -24.17 -6.32 2.99
N ARG A 399 -23.00 -6.85 2.61
CA ARG A 399 -22.60 -6.91 1.19
C ARG A 399 -23.11 -8.16 0.49
N HIS A 400 -22.80 -9.33 1.05
CA HIS A 400 -23.17 -10.63 0.48
C HIS A 400 -22.82 -10.75 -1.02
N ALA A 401 -21.62 -10.33 -1.42
CA ALA A 401 -21.10 -10.51 -2.78
C ALA A 401 -20.74 -11.98 -3.06
N VAL A 402 -20.60 -12.78 -2.01
CA VAL A 402 -20.41 -14.23 -2.06
C VAL A 402 -21.56 -14.91 -1.32
N TRP A 403 -22.23 -15.84 -2.00
CA TRP A 403 -23.27 -16.68 -1.41
C TRP A 403 -22.69 -18.07 -1.17
N VAL A 404 -23.02 -18.68 -0.03
CA VAL A 404 -22.55 -20.03 0.34
C VAL A 404 -23.75 -20.96 0.40
N ASP A 405 -23.74 -22.01 -0.42
CA ASP A 405 -24.80 -23.02 -0.44
C ASP A 405 -24.87 -23.75 0.91
N GLN A 406 -26.06 -23.83 1.49
CA GLN A 406 -26.23 -24.40 2.84
C GLN A 406 -26.15 -25.94 2.90
N LYS A 407 -26.08 -26.61 1.75
CA LYS A 407 -25.92 -28.07 1.64
C LYS A 407 -24.53 -28.48 1.17
N THR A 408 -23.91 -27.72 0.25
CA THR A 408 -22.62 -28.09 -0.37
C THR A 408 -21.45 -27.21 0.04
N GLU A 409 -21.70 -26.07 0.68
CA GLU A 409 -20.71 -25.01 0.97
C GLU A 409 -20.06 -24.39 -0.28
N GLU A 410 -20.56 -24.72 -1.48
CA GLU A 410 -20.09 -24.11 -2.71
C GLU A 410 -20.40 -22.61 -2.73
N ARG A 411 -19.43 -21.84 -3.22
CA ARG A 411 -19.50 -20.38 -3.30
C ARG A 411 -20.08 -19.98 -4.65
N TYR A 412 -21.10 -19.12 -4.64
CA TYR A 412 -21.67 -18.47 -5.81
C TYR A 412 -21.45 -16.96 -5.74
N ILE A 413 -21.00 -16.36 -6.85
CA ILE A 413 -20.66 -14.94 -6.94
C ILE A 413 -21.49 -14.35 -8.08
N PRO A 414 -22.62 -13.67 -7.80
CA PRO A 414 -23.52 -13.19 -8.85
C PRO A 414 -22.86 -12.17 -9.79
N LEU A 415 -21.93 -11.35 -9.28
CA LEU A 415 -21.24 -10.32 -10.05
C LEU A 415 -20.36 -10.89 -11.18
N ASP A 416 -19.84 -12.12 -11.02
CA ASP A 416 -19.08 -12.80 -12.07
C ASP A 416 -19.95 -13.19 -13.28
N MET A 417 -21.28 -13.17 -13.13
CA MET A 417 -22.23 -13.51 -14.19
C MET A 417 -22.65 -12.30 -15.04
N VAL A 418 -22.27 -11.07 -14.66
CA VAL A 418 -22.71 -9.84 -15.35
C VAL A 418 -22.21 -9.78 -16.79
N LYS A 419 -20.93 -10.05 -17.03
CA LYS A 419 -20.35 -10.02 -18.37
C LYS A 419 -19.17 -10.98 -18.48
N LYS A 420 -19.23 -11.86 -19.48
CA LYS A 420 -18.13 -12.77 -19.80
C LYS A 420 -16.87 -11.97 -20.18
N GLY A 421 -15.76 -12.24 -19.50
CA GLY A 421 -14.46 -11.60 -19.76
C GLY A 421 -14.14 -10.39 -18.87
N ALA A 422 -15.14 -9.82 -18.20
CA ALA A 422 -14.90 -8.97 -17.03
C ALA A 422 -14.80 -9.88 -15.79
N HIS A 423 -14.03 -9.46 -14.77
CA HIS A 423 -13.74 -10.31 -13.61
C HIS A 423 -14.07 -9.56 -12.33
N PHE A 424 -14.86 -10.19 -11.46
CA PHE A 424 -15.12 -9.73 -10.10
C PHE A 424 -14.40 -10.66 -9.11
N GLU A 425 -13.23 -10.23 -8.64
CA GLU A 425 -12.47 -10.99 -7.65
C GLU A 425 -12.73 -10.42 -6.25
N VAL A 426 -13.49 -11.14 -5.43
CA VAL A 426 -13.69 -10.81 -4.02
C VAL A 426 -12.97 -11.81 -3.12
N LEU A 427 -12.12 -11.28 -2.24
CA LEU A 427 -11.20 -12.05 -1.42
C LEU A 427 -11.42 -11.71 0.05
N ASP A 428 -11.73 -12.75 0.82
CA ASP A 428 -11.63 -12.72 2.27
C ASP A 428 -10.13 -12.89 2.60
N SER A 429 -9.46 -11.77 2.89
CA SER A 429 -8.01 -11.73 3.11
C SER A 429 -7.61 -12.44 4.40
N PRO A 430 -6.34 -12.87 4.55
CA PRO A 430 -5.84 -13.24 5.88
C PRO A 430 -5.84 -12.02 6.82
N LEU A 431 -5.62 -12.28 8.11
CA LEU A 431 -5.47 -11.24 9.15
C LEU A 431 -4.10 -10.57 9.03
N SER A 432 -3.94 -9.74 8.00
CA SER A 432 -2.75 -8.94 7.70
C SER A 432 -3.20 -7.66 7.01
N GLU A 433 -2.84 -6.50 7.56
CA GLU A 433 -3.12 -5.21 6.95
C GLU A 433 -1.97 -4.78 6.03
N ALA A 434 -0.72 -4.80 6.52
CA ALA A 434 0.43 -4.30 5.77
C ALA A 434 0.75 -5.14 4.53
N GLY A 435 0.82 -6.46 4.68
CA GLY A 435 1.06 -7.39 3.58
C GLY A 435 -0.04 -7.32 2.52
N VAL A 436 -1.31 -7.31 2.93
CA VAL A 436 -2.43 -7.25 1.99
C VAL A 436 -2.53 -5.87 1.32
N LEU A 437 -2.45 -4.76 2.06
CA LEU A 437 -2.53 -3.42 1.46
C LEU A 437 -1.36 -3.16 0.49
N GLY A 438 -0.16 -3.60 0.83
CA GLY A 438 1.00 -3.53 -0.08
C GLY A 438 0.77 -4.35 -1.35
N PHE A 439 0.15 -5.53 -1.23
CA PHE A 439 -0.22 -6.38 -2.36
C PHE A 439 -1.25 -5.68 -3.27
N GLU A 440 -2.32 -5.13 -2.71
CA GLU A 440 -3.33 -4.43 -3.50
C GLU A 440 -2.78 -3.15 -4.17
N TYR A 441 -1.88 -2.43 -3.49
CA TYR A 441 -1.14 -1.33 -4.12
C TYR A 441 -0.34 -1.83 -5.33
N GLY A 442 0.45 -2.89 -5.18
CA GLY A 442 1.21 -3.52 -6.27
C GLY A 442 0.33 -3.95 -7.46
N TYR A 443 -0.83 -4.54 -7.17
CA TYR A 443 -1.81 -4.91 -8.20
C TYR A 443 -2.29 -3.68 -8.98
N SER A 444 -2.65 -2.61 -8.26
CA SER A 444 -3.16 -1.37 -8.84
C SER A 444 -2.14 -0.63 -9.72
N LEU A 445 -0.83 -0.85 -9.50
CA LEU A 445 0.23 -0.30 -10.35
C LEU A 445 0.33 -0.99 -11.72
N ALA A 446 -0.02 -2.27 -11.78
CA ALA A 446 0.07 -3.05 -13.01
C ALA A 446 -1.22 -3.05 -13.82
N GLU A 447 -2.38 -2.96 -13.17
CA GLU A 447 -3.69 -3.09 -13.83
C GLU A 447 -4.56 -1.82 -13.69
N PRO A 448 -4.41 -0.84 -14.59
CA PRO A 448 -5.19 0.40 -14.54
C PRO A 448 -6.65 0.21 -15.00
N MET A 449 -7.02 -0.94 -15.57
CA MET A 449 -8.40 -1.27 -15.98
C MET A 449 -9.18 -2.05 -14.90
N ALA A 450 -8.59 -2.23 -13.72
CA ALA A 450 -9.29 -2.78 -12.55
C ALA A 450 -9.59 -1.70 -11.51
N LEU A 451 -10.81 -1.69 -10.98
CA LEU A 451 -11.13 -1.05 -9.72
C LEU A 451 -10.60 -1.93 -8.59
N VAL A 452 -9.43 -1.58 -8.06
CA VAL A 452 -8.78 -2.31 -6.95
C VAL A 452 -9.17 -1.66 -5.63
N LEU A 453 -9.79 -2.42 -4.73
CA LEU A 453 -10.24 -1.97 -3.43
C LEU A 453 -9.62 -2.82 -2.32
N TRP A 454 -9.13 -2.15 -1.29
CA TRP A 454 -8.78 -2.75 -0.01
C TRP A 454 -9.75 -2.27 1.06
N GLU A 455 -10.33 -3.20 1.82
CA GLU A 455 -11.27 -2.90 2.91
C GLU A 455 -10.68 -3.30 4.25
N ALA A 456 -10.55 -2.32 5.15
CA ALA A 456 -10.25 -2.58 6.55
C ALA A 456 -11.51 -3.10 7.25
N GLN A 457 -11.37 -4.04 8.20
CA GLN A 457 -12.52 -4.55 8.95
C GLN A 457 -13.21 -3.41 9.74
N PHE A 458 -12.41 -2.58 10.40
CA PHE A 458 -12.72 -1.23 10.87
C PHE A 458 -11.61 -0.30 10.40
N GLY A 459 -11.93 0.96 10.07
CA GLY A 459 -10.93 1.89 9.54
C GLY A 459 -9.78 2.16 10.53
N ASP A 460 -10.03 1.98 11.83
CA ASP A 460 -9.07 2.10 12.92
C ASP A 460 -7.82 1.22 12.72
N PHE A 461 -7.96 0.04 12.08
CA PHE A 461 -6.90 -0.95 11.91
C PHE A 461 -5.94 -0.66 10.76
N ALA A 462 -6.25 0.30 9.88
CA ALA A 462 -5.38 0.66 8.77
C ALA A 462 -4.00 1.18 9.21
N ASN A 463 -3.85 1.57 10.47
CA ASN A 463 -2.57 1.95 11.06
C ASN A 463 -1.54 0.81 11.09
N GLY A 464 -1.94 -0.45 11.03
CA GLY A 464 -1.03 -1.59 10.85
C GLY A 464 -0.25 -1.52 9.53
N ALA A 465 -0.82 -0.87 8.51
CA ALA A 465 -0.24 -0.69 7.19
C ALA A 465 0.35 0.71 6.95
N GLN A 466 0.66 1.47 8.01
CA GLN A 466 1.06 2.89 7.89
C GLN A 466 2.25 3.11 6.96
N VAL A 467 3.26 2.21 6.96
CA VAL A 467 4.42 2.32 6.06
C VAL A 467 3.99 2.24 4.58
N ILE A 468 2.99 1.41 4.26
CA ILE A 468 2.44 1.32 2.90
C ILE A 468 1.71 2.62 2.54
N ILE A 469 0.92 3.16 3.47
CA ILE A 469 0.19 4.41 3.28
C ILE A 469 1.16 5.56 3.02
N ASP A 470 2.15 5.76 3.89
CA ASP A 470 3.06 6.91 3.85
C ASP A 470 3.99 6.85 2.63
N GLN A 471 4.60 5.68 2.40
CA GLN A 471 5.75 5.57 1.51
C GLN A 471 5.41 5.15 0.08
N PHE A 472 4.18 4.68 -0.15
CA PHE A 472 3.70 4.24 -1.45
C PHE A 472 2.41 4.95 -1.86
N ILE A 473 1.34 4.88 -1.06
CA ILE A 473 0.02 5.40 -1.45
C ILE A 473 0.03 6.94 -1.51
N ALA A 474 0.52 7.59 -0.45
CA ALA A 474 0.52 9.06 -0.37
C ALA A 474 1.64 9.72 -1.18
N SER A 475 2.73 9.00 -1.49
CA SER A 475 3.95 9.61 -2.04
C SER A 475 4.51 8.94 -3.30
N GLY A 476 3.96 7.81 -3.73
CA GLY A 476 4.52 7.02 -4.85
C GLY A 476 4.48 7.73 -6.20
N GLU A 477 3.46 8.56 -6.44
CA GLU A 477 3.39 9.36 -7.66
C GLU A 477 4.42 10.49 -7.67
N ALA A 478 4.54 11.25 -6.56
CA ALA A 478 5.52 12.34 -6.47
C ALA A 478 6.97 11.82 -6.54
N LYS A 479 7.25 10.68 -5.91
CA LYS A 479 8.60 10.08 -5.83
C LYS A 479 9.01 9.34 -7.10
N TRP A 480 8.08 8.60 -7.70
CA TRP A 480 8.40 7.61 -8.73
C TRP A 480 7.52 7.71 -9.98
N LEU A 481 6.64 8.71 -10.05
CA LEU A 481 5.74 8.96 -11.19
C LEU A 481 4.82 7.76 -11.46
N ARG A 482 4.47 7.04 -10.40
CA ARG A 482 3.57 5.87 -10.43
C ARG A 482 2.18 6.25 -9.96
N MET A 483 1.24 6.27 -10.91
CA MET A 483 -0.18 6.39 -10.61
C MET A 483 -0.73 5.09 -9.99
N SER A 484 -1.73 5.22 -9.13
CA SER A 484 -2.45 4.09 -8.54
C SER A 484 -3.93 4.43 -8.44
N GLY A 485 -4.79 3.48 -8.80
CA GLY A 485 -6.25 3.61 -8.68
C GLY A 485 -6.82 3.05 -7.38
N LEU A 486 -5.97 2.65 -6.43
CA LEU A 486 -6.36 1.92 -5.23
C LEU A 486 -7.40 2.70 -4.41
N VAL A 487 -8.47 2.00 -4.03
CA VAL A 487 -9.50 2.51 -3.12
C VAL A 487 -9.31 1.89 -1.74
N MET A 488 -9.19 2.71 -0.71
CA MET A 488 -9.17 2.26 0.69
C MET A 488 -10.55 2.52 1.31
N LEU A 489 -11.23 1.45 1.69
CA LEU A 489 -12.53 1.48 2.36
C LEU A 489 -12.30 1.35 3.88
N LEU A 490 -12.59 2.42 4.61
CA LEU A 490 -12.25 2.56 6.02
C LEU A 490 -13.53 2.80 6.85
N PRO A 491 -14.14 1.75 7.43
CA PRO A 491 -15.34 1.90 8.23
C PRO A 491 -15.15 2.88 9.39
N HIS A 492 -15.97 3.94 9.43
CA HIS A 492 -15.81 5.09 10.31
C HIS A 492 -17.15 5.54 10.88
N GLY A 493 -17.16 5.99 12.13
CA GLY A 493 -18.36 6.54 12.77
C GLY A 493 -18.30 6.47 14.30
N TYR A 494 -18.62 7.55 15.00
CA TYR A 494 -18.65 7.60 16.47
C TYR A 494 -20.00 7.08 17.00
N GLU A 495 -20.07 5.77 17.22
CA GLU A 495 -21.32 5.04 17.54
C GLU A 495 -21.27 4.35 18.92
N GLY A 496 -20.36 4.80 19.80
CA GLY A 496 -20.24 4.28 21.17
C GLY A 496 -19.56 2.92 21.30
N GLN A 497 -18.86 2.44 20.26
CA GLN A 497 -18.20 1.12 20.22
C GLN A 497 -16.76 1.12 20.78
N GLY A 498 -16.31 2.24 21.35
CA GLY A 498 -14.97 2.37 21.92
C GLY A 498 -13.89 2.89 20.95
N PRO A 499 -12.64 3.04 21.43
CA PRO A 499 -11.60 3.79 20.74
C PRO A 499 -11.04 3.11 19.48
N GLU A 500 -11.13 1.78 19.36
CA GLU A 500 -10.64 1.02 18.20
C GLU A 500 -11.74 0.62 17.20
N HIS A 501 -12.96 1.16 17.36
CA HIS A 501 -14.09 0.86 16.48
C HIS A 501 -14.86 2.15 16.13
N SER A 502 -14.18 3.29 16.07
CA SER A 502 -14.82 4.59 15.86
C SER A 502 -14.13 5.41 14.77
N SER A 503 -12.80 5.47 14.77
CA SER A 503 -12.05 6.43 13.99
C SER A 503 -11.05 5.77 13.04
N ALA A 504 -11.32 5.92 11.74
CA ALA A 504 -10.35 5.69 10.70
C ALA A 504 -9.17 6.70 10.72
N ARG A 505 -9.15 7.67 11.65
CA ARG A 505 -8.15 8.73 11.74
C ARG A 505 -8.09 9.59 10.47
N LEU A 506 -9.26 10.07 10.05
CA LEU A 506 -9.44 10.95 8.90
C LEU A 506 -8.43 12.10 8.86
N GLU A 507 -8.09 12.67 10.02
CA GLU A 507 -7.11 13.75 10.18
C GLU A 507 -5.72 13.39 9.63
N ARG A 508 -5.31 12.12 9.73
CA ARG A 508 -3.99 11.66 9.30
C ARG A 508 -3.90 11.59 7.78
N TYR A 509 -4.95 11.11 7.13
CA TYR A 509 -5.02 11.14 5.67
C TYR A 509 -5.06 12.59 5.18
N LEU A 510 -5.84 13.47 5.80
CA LEU A 510 -5.85 14.89 5.43
C LEU A 510 -4.49 15.56 5.62
N GLN A 511 -3.74 15.21 6.67
CA GLN A 511 -2.37 15.70 6.88
C GLN A 511 -1.40 15.25 5.78
N LEU A 512 -1.59 14.04 5.22
CA LEU A 512 -0.77 13.51 4.13
C LEU A 512 -1.14 14.10 2.76
N CYS A 513 -2.25 14.84 2.65
CA CYS A 513 -2.73 15.38 1.38
C CYS A 513 -1.90 16.58 0.90
N ALA A 514 -1.28 16.46 -0.27
CA ALA A 514 -0.55 17.54 -0.94
C ALA A 514 -0.49 17.26 -2.45
N GLU A 515 -0.45 18.33 -3.27
CA GLU A 515 -0.17 18.21 -4.72
C GLU A 515 -1.05 17.19 -5.48
N ASP A 516 -2.35 17.15 -5.16
CA ASP A 516 -3.32 16.20 -5.73
C ASP A 516 -2.90 14.72 -5.58
N ASN A 517 -2.09 14.37 -4.56
CA ASN A 517 -1.55 13.02 -4.39
C ASN A 517 -2.61 11.94 -4.18
N MET A 518 -3.70 12.26 -3.49
CA MET A 518 -4.81 11.33 -3.25
C MET A 518 -6.15 12.06 -3.20
N GLN A 519 -7.22 11.32 -2.89
CA GLN A 519 -8.56 11.84 -2.71
C GLN A 519 -9.10 11.36 -1.38
N VAL A 520 -9.72 12.23 -0.59
CA VAL A 520 -10.30 11.88 0.71
C VAL A 520 -11.78 12.25 0.72
N ALA A 521 -12.63 11.27 0.95
CA ALA A 521 -14.09 11.42 0.91
C ALA A 521 -14.77 10.71 2.09
N ASN A 522 -15.95 11.20 2.45
CA ASN A 522 -16.80 10.67 3.50
C ASN A 522 -18.26 10.82 3.05
N CYS A 523 -18.68 9.88 2.21
CA CYS A 523 -19.97 9.93 1.54
C CYS A 523 -21.13 9.79 2.53
N THR A 524 -22.27 10.40 2.21
CA THR A 524 -23.49 10.28 3.04
C THR A 524 -24.62 9.54 2.36
N THR A 525 -24.56 9.30 1.05
CA THR A 525 -25.63 8.62 0.30
C THR A 525 -25.12 7.43 -0.52
N PRO A 526 -25.96 6.40 -0.74
CA PRO A 526 -25.63 5.30 -1.66
C PRO A 526 -25.28 5.77 -3.08
N ALA A 527 -25.96 6.78 -3.61
CA ALA A 527 -25.64 7.36 -4.92
C ALA A 527 -24.27 8.05 -4.95
N SER A 528 -23.90 8.80 -3.90
CA SER A 528 -22.54 9.37 -3.77
C SER A 528 -21.48 8.27 -3.86
N TYR A 529 -21.70 7.16 -3.14
CA TYR A 529 -20.77 6.03 -3.12
C TYR A 529 -20.72 5.30 -4.49
N PHE A 530 -21.87 5.10 -5.13
CA PHE A 530 -21.94 4.56 -6.49
C PHE A 530 -21.10 5.38 -7.47
N HIS A 531 -21.30 6.70 -7.49
CA HIS A 531 -20.62 7.58 -8.42
C HIS A 531 -19.13 7.71 -8.14
N ILE A 532 -18.73 7.82 -6.87
CA ILE A 532 -17.30 8.00 -6.54
C ILE A 532 -16.46 6.78 -6.91
N LEU A 533 -17.02 5.57 -6.80
CA LEU A 533 -16.38 4.33 -7.23
C LEU A 533 -16.23 4.31 -8.75
N ARG A 534 -17.30 4.58 -9.51
CA ARG A 534 -17.26 4.64 -10.97
C ARG A 534 -16.30 5.73 -11.47
N ARG A 535 -16.25 6.87 -10.76
CA ARG A 535 -15.33 7.98 -11.04
C ARG A 535 -13.85 7.55 -11.02
N GLN A 536 -13.46 6.52 -10.26
CA GLN A 536 -12.10 5.98 -10.30
C GLN A 536 -11.73 5.41 -11.68
N MET A 537 -12.69 4.83 -12.39
CA MET A 537 -12.45 4.13 -13.66
C MET A 537 -12.67 5.02 -14.88
N HIS A 538 -13.69 5.88 -14.85
CA HIS A 538 -14.05 6.76 -15.98
C HIS A 538 -13.11 7.95 -16.21
N ARG A 539 -12.22 8.25 -15.26
CA ARG A 539 -11.20 9.29 -15.46
C ARG A 539 -10.01 8.72 -16.25
N LYS A 540 -9.36 9.57 -17.05
CA LYS A 540 -8.14 9.23 -17.82
C LYS A 540 -6.86 9.29 -16.98
N PHE A 541 -7.00 9.22 -15.66
CA PHE A 541 -5.91 9.19 -14.71
C PHE A 541 -6.33 8.31 -13.53
N ARG A 542 -5.35 7.86 -12.74
CA ARG A 542 -5.59 7.07 -11.53
C ARG A 542 -4.97 7.78 -10.33
N LYS A 543 -5.77 7.96 -9.28
CA LYS A 543 -5.36 8.51 -8.00
C LYS A 543 -5.92 7.65 -6.87
N PRO A 544 -5.17 7.42 -5.79
CA PRO A 544 -5.70 6.75 -4.62
C PRO A 544 -6.96 7.45 -4.11
N LEU A 545 -7.90 6.66 -3.59
CA LEU A 545 -9.15 7.15 -3.02
C LEU A 545 -9.36 6.57 -1.62
N ILE A 546 -9.29 7.44 -0.63
CA ILE A 546 -9.52 7.13 0.79
C ILE A 546 -10.98 7.46 1.11
N ILE A 547 -11.77 6.45 1.48
CA ILE A 547 -13.19 6.63 1.80
C ILE A 547 -13.44 6.24 3.25
N MET A 548 -13.96 7.18 4.02
CA MET A 548 -14.59 6.89 5.31
C MET A 548 -15.93 6.18 5.02
N THR A 549 -15.92 4.85 5.01
CA THR A 549 -17.13 4.07 4.71
C THR A 549 -18.02 3.98 5.95
N PRO A 550 -19.34 3.88 5.80
CA PRO A 550 -20.25 3.93 6.95
C PRO A 550 -20.36 2.60 7.68
N LYS A 551 -20.90 2.67 8.91
CA LYS A 551 -21.37 1.53 9.70
C LYS A 551 -22.89 1.60 9.90
N SER A 552 -23.37 2.59 10.65
CA SER A 552 -24.81 2.83 10.84
C SER A 552 -25.56 3.19 9.56
N LEU A 553 -24.95 3.98 8.65
CA LEU A 553 -25.63 4.39 7.41
C LEU A 553 -25.93 3.23 6.46
N LEU A 554 -25.30 2.06 6.65
CA LEU A 554 -25.60 0.86 5.88
C LEU A 554 -27.08 0.46 5.94
N ARG A 555 -27.79 0.83 7.01
CA ARG A 555 -29.21 0.50 7.23
C ARG A 555 -30.05 1.71 7.67
N HIS A 556 -29.50 2.92 7.57
CA HIS A 556 -30.19 4.11 8.07
C HIS A 556 -31.33 4.49 7.11
N LYS A 557 -32.55 4.67 7.64
CA LYS A 557 -33.76 4.88 6.82
C LYS A 557 -33.70 6.11 5.91
N ARG A 558 -32.98 7.15 6.34
CA ARG A 558 -32.76 8.38 5.56
C ARG A 558 -31.55 8.30 4.62
N ALA A 559 -30.69 7.30 4.77
CA ALA A 559 -29.49 7.10 3.95
C ALA A 559 -29.78 6.17 2.77
N THR A 560 -30.76 6.56 1.95
CA THR A 560 -31.19 5.83 0.77
C THR A 560 -31.12 6.72 -0.47
N SER A 561 -31.10 6.09 -1.64
CA SER A 561 -31.11 6.76 -2.95
C SER A 561 -32.15 6.14 -3.89
N SER A 562 -32.36 6.78 -5.03
CA SER A 562 -33.16 6.26 -6.15
C SER A 562 -32.27 5.79 -7.29
N LEU A 563 -32.82 5.01 -8.23
CA LEU A 563 -32.13 4.71 -9.49
C LEU A 563 -31.89 5.96 -10.33
N ALA A 564 -32.76 6.97 -10.22
CA ALA A 564 -32.58 8.24 -10.93
C ALA A 564 -31.32 8.99 -10.44
N ASP A 565 -30.99 8.88 -9.14
CA ASP A 565 -29.76 9.46 -8.57
C ASP A 565 -28.48 8.79 -9.11
N MET A 566 -28.60 7.62 -9.75
CA MET A 566 -27.53 6.86 -10.43
C MET A 566 -27.70 6.85 -11.96
N GLY A 567 -28.77 7.47 -12.47
CA GLY A 567 -29.22 7.45 -13.86
C GLY A 567 -28.42 8.38 -14.78
N PRO A 568 -28.81 8.51 -16.07
CA PRO A 568 -28.13 9.39 -17.01
C PRO A 568 -28.09 10.86 -16.53
N GLY A 569 -26.94 11.51 -16.69
CA GLY A 569 -26.72 12.90 -16.27
C GLY A 569 -26.43 13.10 -14.78
N SER A 570 -26.55 12.05 -13.95
CA SER A 570 -26.10 12.08 -12.55
C SER A 570 -24.58 11.87 -12.43
N GLN A 571 -23.99 12.38 -11.35
CA GLN A 571 -22.56 12.27 -11.08
C GLN A 571 -22.24 12.46 -9.59
N PHE A 572 -20.98 12.24 -9.21
CA PHE A 572 -20.51 12.55 -7.86
C PHE A 572 -20.47 14.06 -7.60
N HIS A 573 -21.04 14.49 -6.48
CA HIS A 573 -20.99 15.88 -6.01
C HIS A 573 -20.09 15.99 -4.77
N ARG A 574 -19.08 16.87 -4.85
CA ARG A 574 -18.11 17.10 -3.74
C ARG A 574 -18.75 17.81 -2.54
N VAL A 575 -19.84 18.52 -2.77
CA VAL A 575 -20.65 19.21 -1.76
C VAL A 575 -22.11 18.88 -2.07
N LEU A 576 -22.86 18.43 -1.07
CA LEU A 576 -24.30 18.23 -1.19
C LEU A 576 -25.05 19.31 -0.42
N ARG A 577 -26.07 19.87 -1.08
CA ARG A 577 -27.01 20.81 -0.50
C ARG A 577 -27.93 20.12 0.52
N ASP A 578 -28.69 20.93 1.21
CA ASP A 578 -29.63 20.46 2.22
C ASP A 578 -30.75 19.63 1.58
N ASP A 579 -31.05 18.46 2.12
CA ASP A 579 -32.19 17.66 1.65
C ASP A 579 -33.51 18.41 1.84
N ALA A 580 -33.64 19.29 2.84
CA ALA A 580 -34.85 20.12 3.03
C ALA A 580 -35.03 21.21 1.94
N GLU A 581 -33.99 21.52 1.16
CA GLU A 581 -34.08 22.34 -0.06
C GLU A 581 -34.31 21.47 -1.30
N THR A 582 -33.59 20.35 -1.39
CA THR A 582 -33.40 19.62 -2.66
C THR A 582 -34.30 18.40 -2.84
N LYS A 583 -34.85 17.84 -1.76
CA LYS A 583 -35.73 16.68 -1.82
C LYS A 583 -37.18 17.09 -1.59
N PRO A 584 -38.12 16.67 -2.47
CA PRO A 584 -39.53 16.90 -2.24
C PRO A 584 -40.03 16.07 -1.05
N GLY A 585 -40.98 16.61 -0.27
CA GLY A 585 -41.66 15.89 0.80
C GLY A 585 -40.88 15.77 2.11
N THR A 586 -39.87 16.60 2.36
CA THR A 586 -39.26 16.72 3.69
C THR A 586 -40.25 17.29 4.71
N THR A 587 -40.06 16.95 5.98
CA THR A 587 -40.94 17.35 7.10
C THR A 587 -40.80 18.82 7.49
N LEU A 588 -39.72 19.48 7.03
CA LEU A 588 -39.39 20.86 7.32
C LEU A 588 -39.16 21.62 6.02
N ALA A 589 -39.76 22.82 5.91
CA ALA A 589 -39.48 23.79 4.85
C ALA A 589 -38.52 24.87 5.36
N LEU A 590 -37.37 25.03 4.70
CA LEU A 590 -36.39 26.04 5.06
C LEU A 590 -36.88 27.45 4.72
N ASN A 591 -36.43 28.43 5.51
CA ASN A 591 -36.58 29.82 5.13
C ASN A 591 -35.78 30.13 3.85
N SER A 592 -36.14 31.23 3.17
CA SER A 592 -35.38 31.69 1.99
C SER A 592 -33.93 32.03 2.36
N ASP A 593 -33.00 31.96 1.39
CA ASP A 593 -31.56 32.19 1.60
C ASP A 593 -31.24 33.48 2.39
N LYS A 594 -32.03 34.55 2.24
CA LYS A 594 -31.86 35.83 2.96
C LYS A 594 -32.22 35.77 4.45
N ASP A 595 -33.01 34.78 4.85
CA ASP A 595 -33.56 34.63 6.21
C ASP A 595 -32.86 33.48 6.96
N ILE A 596 -31.93 32.78 6.31
CA ILE A 596 -31.02 31.83 6.95
C ILE A 596 -30.05 32.57 7.86
N LYS A 597 -30.04 32.20 9.15
CA LYS A 597 -29.17 32.80 10.17
C LYS A 597 -27.92 31.98 10.45
N ARG A 598 -27.92 30.69 10.14
CA ARG A 598 -26.80 29.78 10.40
C ARG A 598 -26.59 28.82 9.24
N VAL A 599 -25.33 28.64 8.84
CA VAL A 599 -24.92 27.61 7.89
C VAL A 599 -24.04 26.61 8.63
N ILE A 600 -24.47 25.36 8.70
CA ILE A 600 -23.78 24.26 9.37
C ILE A 600 -23.15 23.37 8.29
N LEU A 601 -21.83 23.33 8.22
CA LEU A 601 -21.08 22.41 7.40
C LEU A 601 -20.76 21.15 8.20
N CYS A 602 -20.87 20.00 7.56
CA CYS A 602 -20.51 18.72 8.14
C CYS A 602 -20.02 17.75 7.07
N SER A 603 -19.50 16.60 7.51
CA SER A 603 -19.07 15.52 6.64
C SER A 603 -19.46 14.18 7.27
N GLY A 604 -19.94 13.23 6.46
CA GLY A 604 -20.31 11.91 6.94
C GLY A 604 -21.59 11.85 7.79
N LYS A 605 -21.69 10.79 8.61
CA LYS A 605 -22.94 10.38 9.27
C LYS A 605 -23.57 11.44 10.18
N VAL A 606 -22.78 12.34 10.76
CA VAL A 606 -23.27 13.40 11.66
C VAL A 606 -24.31 14.30 11.00
N TYR A 607 -24.35 14.34 9.66
CA TYR A 607 -25.42 14.98 8.91
C TYR A 607 -26.81 14.53 9.35
N TYR A 608 -27.03 13.22 9.52
CA TYR A 608 -28.34 12.69 9.86
C TYR A 608 -28.75 13.06 11.29
N ASP A 609 -27.79 13.04 12.22
CA ASP A 609 -28.02 13.48 13.60
C ASP A 609 -28.39 14.98 13.66
N LEU A 610 -27.74 15.82 12.84
CA LEU A 610 -28.04 17.24 12.71
C LEU A 610 -29.41 17.52 12.12
N VAL A 611 -29.82 16.75 11.10
CA VAL A 611 -31.13 16.92 10.47
C VAL A 611 -32.23 16.50 11.43
N ASP A 612 -32.10 15.36 12.12
CA ASP A 612 -33.08 14.90 13.09
C ASP A 612 -33.26 15.92 14.24
N GLU A 613 -32.17 16.47 14.77
CA GLU A 613 -32.23 17.51 15.81
C GLU A 613 -32.85 18.82 15.30
N ARG A 614 -32.54 19.22 14.06
CA ARG A 614 -33.12 20.43 13.46
C ARG A 614 -34.63 20.29 13.27
N GLU A 615 -35.08 19.15 12.77
CA GLU A 615 -36.50 18.86 12.56
C GLU A 615 -37.25 18.77 13.89
N ALA A 616 -36.67 18.14 14.92
CA ALA A 616 -37.25 18.08 16.26
C ALA A 616 -37.43 19.47 16.90
N ARG A 617 -36.60 20.44 16.53
CA ARG A 617 -36.71 21.84 16.96
C ARG A 617 -37.54 22.72 16.03
N GLU A 618 -38.07 22.16 14.94
CA GLU A 618 -38.77 22.89 13.87
C GLU A 618 -37.95 24.09 13.35
N GLN A 619 -36.61 23.94 13.32
CA GLN A 619 -35.72 25.07 13.09
C GLN A 619 -35.50 25.33 11.60
N THR A 620 -36.22 26.32 11.05
CA THR A 620 -36.21 26.66 9.61
C THR A 620 -35.10 27.64 9.18
N ASP A 621 -34.34 28.22 10.12
CA ASP A 621 -33.33 29.25 9.86
C ASP A 621 -31.87 28.74 9.89
N SER A 622 -31.69 27.42 9.94
CA SER A 622 -30.39 26.74 9.88
C SER A 622 -30.27 25.84 8.65
N TYR A 623 -29.33 26.18 7.76
CA TYR A 623 -29.02 25.42 6.56
C TYR A 623 -27.88 24.43 6.83
N ILE A 624 -28.01 23.17 6.38
CA ILE A 624 -27.00 22.12 6.58
C ILE A 624 -26.38 21.75 5.23
N LEU A 625 -25.07 21.96 5.10
CA LEU A 625 -24.27 21.67 3.91
C LEU A 625 -23.33 20.48 4.18
N ARG A 626 -23.31 19.49 3.31
CA ARG A 626 -22.42 18.32 3.41
C ARG A 626 -21.19 18.49 2.53
N VAL A 627 -20.02 18.26 3.07
CA VAL A 627 -18.76 18.19 2.33
C VAL A 627 -18.40 16.72 2.12
N GLU A 628 -18.83 16.14 1.00
CA GLU A 628 -18.62 14.72 0.68
C GLU A 628 -17.16 14.41 0.33
N GLN A 629 -16.45 15.38 -0.26
CA GLN A 629 -15.02 15.27 -0.58
C GLN A 629 -14.23 16.37 0.11
N LEU A 630 -13.34 15.95 1.02
CA LEU A 630 -12.51 16.81 1.86
C LEU A 630 -11.19 17.17 1.17
N TYR A 631 -10.62 16.22 0.43
CA TYR A 631 -9.43 16.47 -0.40
C TYR A 631 -9.56 15.91 -1.83
N PRO A 632 -9.17 16.68 -2.87
CA PRO A 632 -8.92 18.12 -2.83
C PRO A 632 -10.12 18.89 -2.25
N PHE A 633 -9.91 20.07 -1.65
CA PHE A 633 -11.00 20.87 -1.06
C PHE A 633 -11.80 21.60 -2.15
N PRO A 634 -13.15 21.57 -2.14
CA PRO A 634 -13.98 22.15 -3.20
C PRO A 634 -14.17 23.67 -3.07
N HIS A 635 -13.07 24.44 -3.17
CA HIS A 635 -13.04 25.90 -2.96
C HIS A 635 -14.11 26.66 -3.75
N GLU A 636 -14.17 26.49 -5.07
CA GLU A 636 -15.10 27.25 -5.92
C GLU A 636 -16.56 26.96 -5.58
N THR A 637 -16.90 25.67 -5.37
CA THR A 637 -18.24 25.25 -4.96
C THR A 637 -18.58 25.79 -3.58
N MET A 638 -17.63 25.76 -2.64
CA MET A 638 -17.85 26.27 -1.28
C MET A 638 -18.14 27.77 -1.29
N VAL A 639 -17.33 28.56 -2.01
CA VAL A 639 -17.55 30.00 -2.19
C VAL A 639 -18.91 30.28 -2.82
N ALA A 640 -19.30 29.52 -3.85
CA ALA A 640 -20.59 29.69 -4.51
C ALA A 640 -21.78 29.43 -3.59
N GLU A 641 -21.73 28.36 -2.78
CA GLU A 641 -22.80 28.04 -1.82
C GLU A 641 -22.85 29.05 -0.66
N LEU A 642 -21.71 29.43 -0.08
CA LEU A 642 -21.69 30.37 1.05
C LEU A 642 -22.15 31.78 0.66
N LYS A 643 -21.94 32.21 -0.59
CA LYS A 643 -22.41 33.51 -1.12
C LYS A 643 -23.92 33.67 -1.11
N ARG A 644 -24.68 32.58 -1.04
CA ARG A 644 -26.15 32.59 -0.97
C ARG A 644 -26.65 33.21 0.33
N PHE A 645 -25.99 32.89 1.45
CA PHE A 645 -26.45 33.20 2.80
C PHE A 645 -25.84 34.49 3.37
N LYS A 646 -26.04 35.62 2.69
CA LYS A 646 -25.41 36.92 3.03
C LYS A 646 -25.75 37.44 4.44
N ASN A 647 -26.89 37.02 4.99
CA ASN A 647 -27.37 37.45 6.30
C ASN A 647 -27.09 36.41 7.40
N ALA A 648 -26.37 35.32 7.08
CA ALA A 648 -25.99 34.33 8.07
C ALA A 648 -25.09 34.98 9.13
N LYS A 649 -25.46 34.81 10.40
CA LYS A 649 -24.72 35.32 11.57
C LYS A 649 -23.57 34.41 11.97
N SER A 650 -23.61 33.15 11.56
CA SER A 650 -22.61 32.14 11.93
C SER A 650 -22.48 31.07 10.85
N ILE A 651 -21.23 30.71 10.56
CA ILE A 651 -20.85 29.52 9.80
C ILE A 651 -20.21 28.55 10.80
N VAL A 652 -20.69 27.30 10.85
CA VAL A 652 -20.28 26.29 11.84
C VAL A 652 -19.75 25.07 11.11
N TRP A 653 -18.57 24.60 11.46
CA TRP A 653 -18.15 23.22 11.15
C TRP A 653 -18.58 22.31 12.30
N CYS A 654 -19.44 21.34 12.01
CA CYS A 654 -19.87 20.33 12.96
C CYS A 654 -19.30 18.96 12.56
N GLN A 655 -18.69 18.29 13.53
CA GLN A 655 -18.11 16.96 13.37
C GLN A 655 -18.33 16.17 14.66
N GLU A 656 -18.38 14.84 14.56
CA GLU A 656 -18.51 13.94 15.71
C GLU A 656 -17.15 13.64 16.36
N GLU A 657 -16.08 13.79 15.59
CA GLU A 657 -14.71 13.55 16.01
C GLU A 657 -14.22 14.63 16.98
N PRO A 658 -13.33 14.28 17.92
CA PRO A 658 -12.65 15.26 18.78
C PRO A 658 -12.01 16.40 18.00
N LYS A 659 -11.85 17.57 18.64
CA LYS A 659 -11.29 18.77 17.99
C LYS A 659 -9.93 18.56 17.30
N ASN A 660 -9.11 17.64 17.79
CA ASN A 660 -7.79 17.31 17.23
C ASN A 660 -7.83 16.14 16.22
N MET A 661 -9.01 15.65 15.87
CA MET A 661 -9.29 14.56 14.94
C MET A 661 -10.28 15.05 13.87
N GLY A 662 -10.66 14.15 12.95
CA GLY A 662 -11.61 14.48 11.90
C GLY A 662 -11.02 15.53 10.94
N ALA A 663 -11.88 16.34 10.33
CA ALA A 663 -11.42 17.28 9.31
C ALA A 663 -11.14 18.70 9.83
N TRP A 664 -11.46 19.02 11.09
CA TRP A 664 -11.43 20.40 11.62
C TRP A 664 -10.15 21.17 11.27
N THR A 665 -8.98 20.66 11.66
CA THR A 665 -7.69 21.34 11.49
C THR A 665 -7.28 21.51 10.02
N PHE A 666 -7.81 20.66 9.13
CA PHE A 666 -7.58 20.76 7.70
C PHE A 666 -8.54 21.75 7.03
N ILE A 667 -9.80 21.75 7.43
CA ILE A 667 -10.88 22.51 6.80
C ILE A 667 -10.91 23.97 7.27
N GLU A 668 -10.54 24.25 8.52
CA GLU A 668 -10.50 25.61 9.11
C GLU A 668 -9.84 26.66 8.19
N PRO A 669 -8.58 26.50 7.73
CA PRO A 669 -7.94 27.49 6.86
C PRO A 669 -8.62 27.60 5.49
N HIS A 670 -9.21 26.52 4.98
CA HIS A 670 -9.92 26.53 3.71
C HIS A 670 -11.26 27.25 3.78
N LEU A 671 -11.99 27.11 4.89
CA LEU A 671 -13.22 27.86 5.13
C LEU A 671 -12.93 29.34 5.31
N GLU A 672 -11.88 29.69 6.05
CA GLU A 672 -11.45 31.08 6.20
C GLU A 672 -11.16 31.72 4.84
N ALA A 673 -10.38 31.03 3.99
CA ALA A 673 -10.11 31.50 2.64
C ALA A 673 -11.37 31.63 1.76
N ALA A 674 -12.32 30.71 1.88
CA ALA A 674 -13.59 30.76 1.16
C ALA A 674 -14.47 31.94 1.59
N MET A 675 -14.38 32.38 2.85
CA MET A 675 -15.11 33.53 3.38
C MET A 675 -14.46 34.89 3.01
N GLN A 676 -13.14 34.94 2.80
CA GLN A 676 -12.40 36.20 2.58
C GLN A 676 -12.38 36.71 1.11
N LYS A 677 -12.61 35.87 0.09
CA LYS A 677 -12.38 36.25 -1.34
C LYS A 677 -13.58 36.92 -2.06
N PRO A 678 -13.42 38.13 -2.65
CA PRO A 678 -13.82 38.38 -4.03
C PRO A 678 -12.81 37.69 -4.98
N ILE A 679 -13.30 36.99 -6.00
CA ILE A 679 -12.51 36.02 -6.78
C ILE A 679 -11.38 36.71 -7.57
N ALA A 680 -10.15 36.28 -7.35
CA ALA A 680 -9.09 36.25 -8.36
C ALA A 680 -8.54 34.81 -8.42
N PRO A 681 -8.18 34.29 -9.61
CA PRO A 681 -7.58 32.97 -9.74
C PRO A 681 -6.25 32.96 -8.97
N MET A 682 -6.06 31.98 -8.09
CA MET A 682 -4.73 31.75 -7.52
C MET A 682 -3.85 31.21 -8.65
N PRO A 683 -2.73 31.88 -9.01
CA PRO A 683 -1.70 31.22 -9.78
C PRO A 683 -1.10 30.12 -8.89
N ALA A 684 -0.89 28.94 -9.47
CA ALA A 684 0.04 27.97 -8.93
C ALA A 684 1.44 28.60 -8.91
N ARG A 685 1.84 29.15 -7.76
CA ARG A 685 3.21 29.44 -7.33
C ARG A 685 3.15 30.21 -6.02
N ILE A 686 3.14 29.50 -4.90
CA ILE A 686 3.89 29.96 -3.74
C ILE A 686 5.22 29.23 -3.86
N MET A 687 6.16 29.85 -4.58
CA MET A 687 7.56 29.55 -4.33
C MET A 687 7.85 30.06 -2.92
N LEU A 688 8.19 29.16 -2.00
CA LEU A 688 9.08 29.56 -0.92
C LEU A 688 10.31 30.14 -1.61
N ASP A 689 10.63 31.37 -1.26
CA ASP A 689 11.82 32.06 -1.72
C ASP A 689 13.05 31.25 -1.28
N ASP A 690 13.57 30.41 -2.17
CA ASP A 690 14.88 29.76 -2.05
C ASP A 690 15.98 30.79 -2.31
N GLY A 691 16.01 31.84 -1.49
CA GLY A 691 17.24 32.61 -1.28
C GLY A 691 18.20 31.76 -0.46
N PRO A 692 19.50 31.66 -0.82
CA PRO A 692 20.45 30.88 -0.03
C PRO A 692 20.69 31.59 1.30
N GLN A 693 19.92 31.25 2.33
CA GLN A 693 20.32 31.50 3.70
C GLN A 693 21.54 30.61 3.98
N ARG A 694 22.72 31.15 3.69
CA ARG A 694 23.96 30.73 4.32
C ARG A 694 23.72 30.77 5.82
N LEU A 695 23.50 29.61 6.42
CA LEU A 695 23.60 29.38 7.85
C LEU A 695 24.95 29.95 8.30
N ARG A 696 24.93 31.14 8.90
CA ARG A 696 26.10 31.69 9.57
C ARG A 696 26.42 30.74 10.72
N GLN A 697 27.53 30.02 10.59
CA GLN A 697 28.17 29.35 11.71
C GLN A 697 28.37 30.37 12.85
N PRO A 698 28.09 30.01 14.12
CA PRO A 698 28.48 30.87 15.22
C PRO A 698 30.01 30.93 15.28
N VAL A 699 30.55 32.11 14.96
CA VAL A 699 31.96 32.45 15.12
C VAL A 699 32.25 32.49 16.62
N TRP A 700 32.99 31.50 17.11
CA TRP A 700 33.64 31.56 18.41
C TRP A 700 34.79 32.57 18.35
N PRO A 701 34.82 33.63 19.17
CA PRO A 701 35.98 34.52 19.21
C PRO A 701 37.12 33.84 19.98
N ARG A 702 38.24 33.57 19.29
CA ARG A 702 39.51 33.19 19.92
C ARG A 702 40.33 34.43 20.30
N ALA A 703 40.55 34.57 21.62
CA ALA A 703 41.76 35.04 22.34
C ALA A 703 42.14 36.55 22.19
N MET A 704 42.65 37.32 23.17
CA MET A 704 43.45 37.18 24.43
C MET A 704 43.39 38.56 25.20
N PRO A 705 44.08 38.86 26.35
CA PRO A 705 45.09 38.13 27.14
C PRO A 705 44.92 38.13 28.70
N LYS A 706 45.80 37.31 29.30
CA LYS A 706 46.31 37.10 30.68
C LYS A 706 46.18 38.25 31.70
N ASN A 707 45.59 37.96 32.88
CA ASN A 707 46.18 38.07 34.23
C ASN A 707 45.11 38.17 35.35
N ARG A 708 45.04 37.17 36.25
CA ARG A 708 45.07 37.29 37.73
C ARG A 708 44.63 35.98 38.42
N ARG A 709 45.21 35.78 39.60
CA ARG A 709 45.32 34.57 40.45
C ARG A 709 44.00 34.12 41.13
N PRO A 710 43.95 32.92 41.76
CA PRO A 710 42.72 32.16 42.01
C PRO A 710 42.06 32.50 43.36
N PHE A 711 40.75 32.32 43.45
CA PHE A 711 40.03 32.27 44.72
C PHE A 711 39.12 31.04 44.77
N SER A 712 39.23 30.30 45.87
CA SER A 712 38.51 29.07 46.19
C SER A 712 37.03 29.34 46.47
N ILE A 713 36.14 28.40 46.10
CA ILE A 713 34.79 28.36 46.67
C ILE A 713 34.49 26.94 47.17
N ARG A 714 34.05 26.92 48.44
CA ARG A 714 33.67 25.78 49.27
C ARG A 714 32.36 25.14 48.77
N ARG A 715 32.25 23.82 48.97
CA ARG A 715 31.01 23.03 48.88
C ARG A 715 30.10 23.26 50.08
N SER A 716 28.79 23.34 49.85
CA SER A 716 27.73 22.82 50.73
C SER A 716 26.38 22.79 49.98
N PRO A 717 25.48 21.80 50.20
CA PRO A 717 24.38 21.46 49.30
C PRO A 717 23.01 21.92 49.82
N HIS A 718 21.98 21.98 48.96
CA HIS A 718 20.61 21.48 49.17
C HIS A 718 19.64 21.93 48.06
N SER A 719 18.80 20.98 47.62
CA SER A 719 17.35 21.12 47.32
C SER A 719 16.95 20.42 46.01
N VAL A 720 16.44 19.20 46.16
CA VAL A 720 15.65 18.47 45.15
C VAL A 720 14.20 18.53 45.62
N CYS A 721 13.30 19.04 44.78
CA CYS A 721 11.87 19.16 45.06
C CYS A 721 11.11 18.03 44.33
N LEU A 722 10.41 17.19 45.10
CA LEU A 722 9.49 16.14 44.65
C LEU A 722 8.05 16.64 44.87
N TYR A 723 7.23 16.66 43.81
CA TYR A 723 5.79 16.91 43.91
C TYR A 723 5.03 15.59 44.15
N ARG A 724 4.27 15.54 45.24
CA ARG A 724 3.28 14.50 45.57
C ARG A 724 1.88 14.94 45.11
N HIS A 725 1.14 14.04 44.46
CA HIS A 725 -0.30 14.16 44.25
C HIS A 725 -1.08 13.49 45.39
N HIS A 726 -2.08 14.19 45.91
CA HIS A 726 -3.12 13.65 46.79
C HIS A 726 -4.25 13.02 45.97
N LEU A 727 -4.64 11.79 46.30
CA LEU A 727 -5.87 11.15 45.85
C LEU A 727 -6.67 10.74 47.09
N ILE A 728 -7.93 11.19 47.12
CA ILE A 728 -8.93 10.95 48.15
C ILE A 728 -9.67 9.66 47.79
N LEU A 729 -9.74 8.70 48.74
CA LEU A 729 -10.61 7.52 48.68
C LEU A 729 -11.94 7.80 49.41
N PRO A 730 -13.04 7.17 48.98
CA PRO A 730 -14.06 6.72 49.90
C PRO A 730 -14.14 5.18 49.95
N SER A 731 -14.45 4.72 51.15
CA SER A 731 -14.49 3.34 51.61
C SER A 731 -15.76 2.59 51.19
N LYS A 732 -15.62 1.26 50.98
CA LYS A 732 -16.37 0.19 51.67
C LYS A 732 -16.03 -1.15 51.02
N ALA A 733 -15.29 -1.98 51.77
CA ALA A 733 -14.94 -3.33 51.38
C ALA A 733 -16.02 -4.30 51.88
N ALA A 734 -16.55 -5.12 50.97
CA ALA A 734 -17.19 -6.38 51.28
C ALA A 734 -16.21 -7.51 50.92
N ARG A 735 -15.87 -8.34 51.91
CA ARG A 735 -15.04 -9.54 51.75
C ARG A 735 -15.88 -10.66 51.14
N VAL A 736 -15.38 -11.29 50.08
CA VAL A 736 -15.64 -12.70 49.78
C VAL A 736 -14.32 -13.32 49.31
N GLU A 737 -13.86 -14.33 50.04
CA GLU A 737 -12.71 -15.17 49.72
C GLU A 737 -12.96 -15.97 48.43
N ILE A 738 -11.99 -16.01 47.52
CA ILE A 738 -11.89 -17.05 46.49
C ILE A 738 -10.66 -17.90 46.79
N ARG A 739 -10.93 -19.15 47.17
CA ARG A 739 -9.95 -20.22 47.37
C ARG A 739 -9.27 -20.57 46.04
N SER A 740 -7.95 -20.50 46.02
CA SER A 740 -7.10 -21.05 44.96
C SER A 740 -7.07 -22.59 45.05
N THR A 741 -7.45 -23.26 43.96
CA THR A 741 -7.17 -24.69 43.78
C THR A 741 -6.80 -24.96 42.33
N ILE A 742 -5.50 -25.05 42.04
CA ILE A 742 -4.99 -25.78 40.87
C ILE A 742 -3.89 -26.71 41.40
N ARG A 743 -4.19 -28.01 41.43
CA ARG A 743 -3.25 -29.09 41.77
C ARG A 743 -2.53 -29.52 40.49
N TRP A 744 -1.21 -29.60 40.55
CA TRP A 744 -0.37 -30.38 39.63
C TRP A 744 -0.11 -31.77 40.22
N PRO A 745 -0.09 -32.85 39.41
CA PRO A 745 0.64 -34.04 39.78
C PRO A 745 1.84 -34.27 38.84
N ARG A 746 3.03 -34.35 39.43
CA ARG A 746 4.19 -35.08 38.91
C ARG A 746 4.28 -36.43 39.62
N LYS A 747 4.43 -37.54 38.88
CA LYS A 747 5.50 -38.55 39.10
C LYS A 747 5.49 -39.66 38.02
N PHE A 748 6.70 -39.84 37.49
CA PHE A 748 7.36 -40.94 36.78
C PHE A 748 6.75 -42.35 36.80
N ALA A 749 6.81 -43.04 35.64
CA ALA A 749 7.47 -44.35 35.46
C ALA A 749 7.67 -44.68 33.96
N SER A 750 8.86 -45.15 33.57
CA SER A 750 9.16 -45.81 32.29
C SER A 750 8.48 -47.19 32.19
N PRO A 751 8.32 -47.76 30.98
CA PRO A 751 9.26 -48.82 30.59
C PRO A 751 9.55 -48.97 29.08
N ALA A 752 10.75 -49.53 28.83
CA ALA A 752 11.14 -50.52 27.82
C ALA A 752 11.03 -50.21 26.31
N LEU A 753 12.21 -50.26 25.69
CA LEU A 753 12.51 -50.47 24.28
C LEU A 753 11.92 -51.78 23.73
N VAL A 754 11.22 -51.70 22.59
CA VAL A 754 11.12 -52.80 21.62
C VAL A 754 11.09 -52.21 20.20
N SER A 755 12.11 -52.55 19.42
CA SER A 755 12.20 -52.39 17.97
C SER A 755 11.22 -53.30 17.23
N PRO A 756 10.74 -52.91 16.04
CA PRO A 756 10.83 -53.84 14.92
C PRO A 756 11.28 -53.20 13.61
N SER A 757 12.09 -53.99 12.90
CA SER A 757 12.64 -53.81 11.57
C SER A 757 11.56 -53.80 10.46
N PRO A 758 11.80 -53.11 9.32
CA PRO A 758 10.89 -53.12 8.17
C PRO A 758 11.17 -54.30 7.24
N LYS A 759 10.11 -54.99 6.79
CA LYS A 759 10.11 -55.85 5.60
C LYS A 759 9.36 -55.14 4.46
N PRO A 760 9.79 -55.25 3.20
CA PRO A 760 9.19 -54.57 2.06
C PRO A 760 7.99 -55.36 1.48
N PRO A 761 7.05 -54.70 0.79
CA PRO A 761 6.01 -55.39 0.02
C PRO A 761 6.47 -55.67 -1.41
N SER A 762 5.99 -56.80 -1.94
CA SER A 762 6.02 -57.16 -3.37
C SER A 762 4.61 -57.67 -3.75
N PRO A 763 4.23 -57.69 -5.05
CA PRO A 763 2.96 -57.13 -5.51
C PRO A 763 1.90 -58.17 -5.91
N SER A 764 0.75 -57.65 -6.38
CA SER A 764 -0.34 -58.28 -7.16
C SER A 764 -1.58 -58.77 -6.39
N GLY A 765 -2.75 -58.35 -6.91
CA GLY A 765 -4.10 -58.61 -6.41
C GLY A 765 -5.03 -57.45 -6.73
#